data_AF-K0S2T2-F1
#
_entry.id   AF-K0S2T2-F1
#
_cell.length_a   1.000
_cell.length_b   1.000
_cell.length_c   1.000
_cell.angle_alpha   90.00
_cell.angle_beta   90.00
_cell.angle_gamma   90.00
#
_symmetry.space_group_name_H-M   'P 1'
#
loop_
_entity.id
_entity.type
_entity.pdbx_description
1 polymer ?
#
loop_
_entity_poly.entity_id
_entity_poly.type
_entity_poly.pdbx_seq_one_letter_code
_entity_poly.pdbx_strand_id
1 'polypeptide(L)'
;GLSDGDEVNTYLTQPLVADTDGEGLNDGNEVSSHQTDPLDVDTDGDGLSDYDELNVHNTDPLLTDTDGDGKFFSFSDYDEIVTCTGCNATLADTDGDGLTDFEEYFDHNTDPANEDSDNDGLSDGEEVKTYNTQPLIADTDGDGLTDGEEVNTYGTNPNNADSDADGLSDGDEVNTYGTDPNDTDSDNDGLSDFEEVITYQTNPNDIDSDSDGISDYVEVTVLNTNPNASDSDVRGDGVDDGLEDTDNDGLSDGDEINIHRSDPLDPDTDGDGVTDGDEWLAGTNIAAFPPSLAPSEMPSLAPSVIEQSITVPGQMSFSQDICSMDADAQATFLNSTLQTIQQVANCNPADGCDAAITDVCGSGQRRLQSSGSWQLGYELTETYTCEFADCSSPSDNAVADAAVSAITNSITTSLGSDQFLTVLSQNVAANPGTVDTTIFLCLAGEHTQIPSFIKQLGLTMIFLAVWGSMAQPVPAVLPREGQVFYPDWDGQTGTCLSDGNQPQYMKKNKEEWLYDSLEECCERYYGRDAAGVDVCVRDCSTDTADSSCGGIVEDNSVPLYESAEECCTEQYGWIDTELCTLRTTVTSDVRYWADKVDGKCVDDSVTPTKDLSVILYDTISDCCTNEIQWLSENSCTVASNSTATTYAGTGKYYINWTEELCVKDCVTGAGCGGLAPDYMDENYMYDSASACCSLMDWNDIPECISKAN
;
A
#
# COMPACT_ATOMS: atom_id res chain seq x y z
N GLY A 1 -59.47 20.16 -13.17
CA GLY A 1 -59.68 21.45 -12.45
C GLY A 1 -59.24 22.68 -13.25
N LEU A 2 -59.17 22.57 -14.58
CA LEU A 2 -58.77 23.62 -15.50
C LEU A 2 -60.01 24.30 -16.10
N SER A 3 -59.81 25.42 -16.79
CA SER A 3 -60.90 26.01 -17.60
C SER A 3 -60.93 25.37 -18.99
N ASP A 4 -62.11 25.25 -19.63
CA ASP A 4 -62.23 24.74 -21.01
C ASP A 4 -61.26 25.45 -21.99
N GLY A 5 -60.93 26.71 -21.70
CA GLY A 5 -59.96 27.48 -22.49
C GLY A 5 -58.52 27.03 -22.26
N ASP A 6 -58.13 26.72 -21.03
CA ASP A 6 -56.77 26.27 -20.69
C ASP A 6 -56.55 24.82 -21.13
N GLU A 7 -57.55 23.95 -20.97
CA GLU A 7 -57.52 22.57 -21.45
C GLU A 7 -57.24 22.53 -22.95
N VAL A 8 -58.02 23.27 -23.76
CA VAL A 8 -57.87 23.21 -25.23
C VAL A 8 -56.66 23.99 -25.77
N ASN A 9 -56.31 25.14 -25.16
CA ASN A 9 -55.34 26.06 -25.76
C ASN A 9 -53.95 26.03 -25.11
N THR A 10 -53.83 25.50 -23.88
CA THR A 10 -52.58 25.53 -23.11
C THR A 10 -52.05 24.12 -22.91
N TYR A 11 -52.84 23.26 -22.26
CA TYR A 11 -52.40 21.93 -21.83
C TYR A 11 -52.79 20.82 -22.82
N LEU A 12 -53.59 21.16 -23.85
CA LEU A 12 -54.05 20.26 -24.90
C LEU A 12 -54.87 19.04 -24.39
N THR A 13 -55.40 19.13 -23.17
CA THR A 13 -56.24 18.11 -22.54
C THR A 13 -57.71 18.18 -23.00
N GLN A 14 -58.55 17.23 -22.61
CA GLN A 14 -59.93 17.11 -23.11
C GLN A 14 -60.97 17.70 -22.14
N PRO A 15 -61.70 18.79 -22.47
CA PRO A 15 -62.63 19.43 -21.53
C PRO A 15 -63.81 18.61 -21.00
N LEU A 16 -64.06 17.44 -21.57
CA LEU A 16 -65.12 16.52 -21.15
C LEU A 16 -64.58 15.31 -20.38
N VAL A 17 -63.28 15.19 -20.24
CA VAL A 17 -62.56 14.15 -19.52
C VAL A 17 -61.82 14.86 -18.39
N ALA A 18 -62.03 14.43 -17.15
CA ALA A 18 -61.44 15.12 -16.01
C ALA A 18 -59.97 14.75 -15.75
N ASP A 19 -59.53 13.67 -16.37
CA ASP A 19 -58.31 12.88 -16.18
C ASP A 19 -57.98 12.32 -17.57
N THR A 20 -57.12 13.01 -18.30
CA THR A 20 -57.01 12.85 -19.76
C THR A 20 -56.21 11.62 -20.18
N ASP A 21 -55.14 11.29 -19.46
CA ASP A 21 -54.32 10.07 -19.59
C ASP A 21 -54.94 8.87 -18.85
N GLY A 22 -55.77 9.10 -17.84
CA GLY A 22 -56.62 8.09 -17.22
C GLY A 22 -55.95 7.30 -16.10
N GLU A 23 -54.93 7.86 -15.46
CA GLU A 23 -54.18 7.25 -14.36
C GLU A 23 -54.82 7.46 -12.98
N GLY A 24 -55.79 8.38 -12.88
CA GLY A 24 -56.53 8.63 -11.64
C GLY A 24 -56.15 9.92 -10.92
N LEU A 25 -55.16 10.66 -11.41
CA LEU A 25 -55.03 12.09 -11.14
C LEU A 25 -55.99 12.87 -12.04
N ASN A 26 -56.11 14.19 -11.84
CA ASN A 26 -57.01 14.98 -12.67
C ASN A 26 -56.24 16.16 -13.23
N ASP A 27 -56.53 16.57 -14.46
CA ASP A 27 -55.72 17.52 -15.22
C ASP A 27 -55.43 18.82 -14.45
N GLY A 28 -56.36 19.20 -13.55
CA GLY A 28 -56.16 20.39 -12.71
C GLY A 28 -55.18 20.17 -11.57
N ASN A 29 -55.23 19.02 -10.90
CA ASN A 29 -54.33 18.69 -9.79
C ASN A 29 -52.90 18.48 -10.27
N GLU A 30 -52.72 17.76 -11.39
CA GLU A 30 -51.42 17.54 -12.02
C GLU A 30 -50.74 18.88 -12.28
N VAL A 31 -51.38 19.75 -13.06
CA VAL A 31 -50.83 21.07 -13.38
C VAL A 31 -50.67 21.99 -12.16
N SER A 32 -51.64 22.03 -11.25
CA SER A 32 -51.68 23.08 -10.20
C SER A 32 -51.04 22.69 -8.87
N SER A 33 -50.92 21.39 -8.59
CA SER A 33 -50.49 20.88 -7.29
C SER A 33 -49.22 20.03 -7.39
N HIS A 34 -49.05 19.27 -8.47
CA HIS A 34 -47.95 18.30 -8.63
C HIS A 34 -46.93 18.70 -9.70
N GLN A 35 -47.31 19.61 -10.61
CA GLN A 35 -46.53 20.06 -11.77
C GLN A 35 -46.19 18.96 -12.78
N THR A 36 -46.98 17.89 -12.79
CA THR A 36 -46.88 16.77 -13.72
C THR A 36 -47.61 17.03 -15.04
N ASP A 37 -47.32 16.25 -16.09
CA ASP A 37 -47.91 16.43 -17.43
C ASP A 37 -49.25 15.69 -17.55
N PRO A 38 -50.40 16.39 -17.63
CA PRO A 38 -51.74 15.76 -17.69
C PRO A 38 -52.08 15.04 -19.00
N LEU A 39 -51.06 14.72 -19.80
CA LEU A 39 -51.13 13.91 -21.01
C LEU A 39 -50.21 12.69 -20.94
N ASP A 40 -49.38 12.59 -19.91
CA ASP A 40 -48.43 11.52 -19.69
C ASP A 40 -48.77 10.79 -18.40
N VAL A 41 -48.75 9.46 -18.45
CA VAL A 41 -49.08 8.63 -17.28
C VAL A 41 -47.91 8.55 -16.29
N ASP A 42 -46.73 8.97 -16.74
CA ASP A 42 -45.45 8.78 -16.06
C ASP A 42 -44.57 9.94 -16.50
N THR A 43 -44.59 11.01 -15.70
CA THR A 43 -44.03 12.31 -16.12
C THR A 43 -42.51 12.29 -16.26
N ASP A 44 -41.81 11.54 -15.42
CA ASP A 44 -40.34 11.44 -15.46
C ASP A 44 -39.83 10.20 -16.20
N GLY A 45 -40.70 9.23 -16.47
CA GLY A 45 -40.44 8.09 -17.33
C GLY A 45 -39.72 6.94 -16.63
N ASP A 46 -39.81 6.83 -15.30
CA ASP A 46 -39.14 5.79 -14.51
C ASP A 46 -39.90 4.45 -14.50
N GLY A 47 -41.18 4.45 -14.88
CA GLY A 47 -42.04 3.28 -14.94
C GLY A 47 -43.10 3.20 -13.84
N LEU A 48 -43.12 4.13 -12.89
CA LEU A 48 -44.23 4.38 -11.97
C LEU A 48 -45.17 5.44 -12.57
N SER A 49 -46.44 5.42 -12.15
CA SER A 49 -47.36 6.50 -12.57
C SER A 49 -47.38 7.60 -11.54
N ASP A 50 -47.61 8.84 -11.96
CA ASP A 50 -47.64 9.98 -11.04
C ASP A 50 -48.66 9.73 -9.90
N TYR A 51 -49.77 9.06 -10.21
CA TYR A 51 -50.73 8.61 -9.20
C TYR A 51 -50.12 7.65 -8.16
N ASP A 52 -49.39 6.61 -8.60
CA ASP A 52 -48.82 5.59 -7.73
C ASP A 52 -47.67 6.15 -6.89
N GLU A 53 -46.81 6.99 -7.47
CA GLU A 53 -45.76 7.70 -6.74
C GLU A 53 -46.32 8.56 -5.61
N LEU A 54 -47.35 9.36 -5.89
CA LEU A 54 -47.93 10.25 -4.87
C LEU A 54 -48.79 9.54 -3.82
N ASN A 55 -49.47 8.44 -4.18
CA ASN A 55 -50.51 7.83 -3.33
C ASN A 55 -50.15 6.45 -2.78
N VAL A 56 -49.13 5.79 -3.32
CA VAL A 56 -48.70 4.44 -2.92
C VAL A 56 -47.28 4.48 -2.35
N HIS A 57 -46.34 5.07 -3.08
CA HIS A 57 -44.90 4.98 -2.79
C HIS A 57 -44.33 6.19 -2.05
N ASN A 58 -45.00 7.34 -2.16
CA ASN A 58 -44.58 8.62 -1.60
C ASN A 58 -43.24 9.13 -2.18
N THR A 59 -43.03 8.88 -3.47
CA THR A 59 -41.92 9.37 -4.30
C THR A 59 -42.31 10.64 -5.06
N ASP A 60 -41.33 11.35 -5.67
CA ASP A 60 -41.54 12.60 -6.41
C ASP A 60 -41.71 12.34 -7.92
N PRO A 61 -42.91 12.53 -8.50
CA PRO A 61 -43.23 12.20 -9.90
C PRO A 61 -42.56 13.07 -10.97
N LEU A 62 -41.54 13.83 -10.57
CA LEU A 62 -40.74 14.68 -11.43
C LEU A 62 -39.27 14.25 -11.42
N LEU A 63 -38.92 13.25 -10.62
CA LEU A 63 -37.58 12.76 -10.38
C LEU A 63 -37.60 11.24 -10.47
N THR A 64 -36.90 10.71 -11.48
CA THR A 64 -36.73 9.27 -11.67
C THR A 64 -36.06 8.54 -10.49
N ASP A 65 -35.52 9.29 -9.54
CA ASP A 65 -34.75 8.83 -8.38
C ASP A 65 -34.94 9.90 -7.29
N THR A 66 -35.81 9.59 -6.33
CA THR A 66 -36.32 10.55 -5.35
C THR A 66 -35.29 10.90 -4.27
N ASP A 67 -34.49 9.94 -3.82
CA ASP A 67 -33.48 10.16 -2.78
C ASP A 67 -32.07 10.41 -3.32
N GLY A 68 -31.86 10.13 -4.61
CA GLY A 68 -30.66 10.51 -5.35
C GLY A 68 -29.45 9.62 -5.06
N ASP A 69 -29.67 8.39 -4.59
CA ASP A 69 -28.62 7.43 -4.28
C ASP A 69 -28.10 6.68 -5.54
N GLY A 70 -28.92 6.67 -6.60
CA GLY A 70 -28.64 5.99 -7.84
C GLY A 70 -27.51 6.65 -8.64
N LYS A 71 -26.65 5.83 -9.28
CA LYS A 71 -25.65 6.31 -10.24
C LYS A 71 -26.23 6.39 -11.65
N PHE A 72 -26.27 7.60 -12.23
CA PHE A 72 -26.57 7.82 -13.66
C PHE A 72 -27.88 7.19 -14.17
N PHE A 73 -29.02 7.43 -13.49
CA PHE A 73 -30.36 6.94 -13.88
C PHE A 73 -30.47 5.40 -13.94
N SER A 74 -29.54 4.64 -13.33
CA SER A 74 -29.54 3.17 -13.40
C SER A 74 -30.15 2.48 -12.18
N PHE A 75 -30.72 3.25 -11.26
CA PHE A 75 -31.47 2.77 -10.11
C PHE A 75 -32.51 3.86 -9.81
N SER A 76 -33.74 3.57 -10.22
CA SER A 76 -34.88 4.47 -10.09
C SER A 76 -35.77 4.07 -8.93
N ASP A 77 -36.74 4.92 -8.59
CA ASP A 77 -37.76 4.59 -7.59
C ASP A 77 -38.46 3.27 -7.98
N TYR A 78 -38.79 3.11 -9.26
CA TYR A 78 -39.30 1.84 -9.79
C TYR A 78 -38.38 0.64 -9.49
N ASP A 79 -37.07 0.77 -9.69
CA ASP A 79 -36.11 -0.31 -9.46
C ASP A 79 -36.00 -0.67 -7.99
N GLU A 80 -35.96 0.29 -7.09
CA GLU A 80 -35.94 0.04 -5.64
C GLU A 80 -37.21 -0.66 -5.17
N ILE A 81 -38.36 -0.26 -5.70
CA ILE A 81 -39.66 -0.82 -5.30
C ILE A 81 -39.87 -2.23 -5.84
N VAL A 82 -39.39 -2.50 -7.07
CA VAL A 82 -39.72 -3.73 -7.80
C VAL A 82 -38.59 -4.75 -7.78
N THR A 83 -37.34 -4.30 -7.82
CA THR A 83 -36.16 -5.16 -7.99
C THR A 83 -35.41 -5.38 -6.68
N CYS A 84 -35.25 -4.33 -5.87
CA CYS A 84 -34.67 -4.46 -4.54
C CYS A 84 -35.71 -4.93 -3.52
N THR A 85 -35.39 -5.97 -2.76
CA THR A 85 -36.29 -6.43 -1.69
C THR A 85 -35.82 -5.82 -0.37
N GLY A 86 -36.49 -4.77 0.10
CA GLY A 86 -36.14 -4.14 1.38
C GLY A 86 -35.87 -2.66 1.25
N CYS A 87 -35.34 -2.22 0.10
CA CYS A 87 -35.07 -0.82 -0.21
C CYS A 87 -36.29 0.08 -0.03
N ASN A 88 -36.00 1.34 0.23
CA ASN A 88 -36.99 2.39 0.36
C ASN A 88 -36.55 3.60 -0.47
N ALA A 89 -37.22 3.78 -1.62
CA ALA A 89 -37.05 4.86 -2.60
C ALA A 89 -37.22 6.31 -2.09
N THR A 90 -37.23 6.52 -0.79
CA THR A 90 -37.23 7.84 -0.18
C THR A 90 -36.06 8.04 0.79
N LEU A 91 -35.21 7.03 0.94
CA LEU A 91 -34.07 6.97 1.84
C LEU A 91 -32.89 6.35 1.09
N ALA A 92 -31.90 7.18 0.79
CA ALA A 92 -30.67 6.76 0.10
C ALA A 92 -29.84 5.68 0.84
N ASP A 93 -30.22 5.32 2.05
CA ASP A 93 -29.55 4.36 2.95
C ASP A 93 -30.66 3.89 3.90
N THR A 94 -31.24 2.73 3.57
CA THR A 94 -32.50 2.25 4.15
C THR A 94 -32.34 1.77 5.59
N ASP A 95 -31.23 1.10 5.91
CA ASP A 95 -30.96 0.59 7.27
C ASP A 95 -30.05 1.50 8.11
N GLY A 96 -29.35 2.44 7.48
CA GLY A 96 -28.56 3.47 8.14
C GLY A 96 -27.15 3.02 8.53
N ASP A 97 -26.61 1.98 7.91
CA ASP A 97 -25.28 1.44 8.17
C ASP A 97 -24.16 2.28 7.52
N GLY A 98 -24.53 3.18 6.61
CA GLY A 98 -23.66 4.12 5.93
C GLY A 98 -23.27 3.72 4.51
N LEU A 99 -23.68 2.58 3.98
CA LEU A 99 -23.75 2.27 2.54
C LEU A 99 -25.09 2.75 1.98
N THR A 100 -25.12 3.05 0.68
CA THR A 100 -26.40 3.36 0.03
C THR A 100 -27.06 2.09 -0.50
N ASP A 101 -28.39 2.08 -0.64
CA ASP A 101 -29.14 0.96 -1.20
C ASP A 101 -28.56 0.53 -2.56
N PHE A 102 -28.14 1.50 -3.38
CA PHE A 102 -27.39 1.26 -4.61
C PHE A 102 -26.04 0.53 -4.40
N GLU A 103 -25.20 0.99 -3.47
CA GLU A 103 -23.87 0.42 -3.18
C GLU A 103 -24.03 -1.04 -2.71
N GLU A 104 -24.96 -1.28 -1.80
CA GLU A 104 -25.26 -2.60 -1.28
C GLU A 104 -25.76 -3.56 -2.36
N TYR A 105 -26.75 -3.14 -3.15
CA TYR A 105 -27.37 -4.02 -4.13
C TYR A 105 -26.43 -4.34 -5.32
N PHE A 106 -25.68 -3.35 -5.82
CA PHE A 106 -24.85 -3.51 -7.03
C PHE A 106 -23.37 -3.76 -6.78
N ASP A 107 -22.78 -3.14 -5.75
CA ASP A 107 -21.34 -3.18 -5.53
C ASP A 107 -20.96 -4.29 -4.52
N HIS A 108 -21.80 -4.55 -3.51
CA HIS A 108 -21.47 -5.48 -2.40
C HIS A 108 -22.35 -6.73 -2.30
N ASN A 109 -23.52 -6.73 -2.95
CA ASN A 109 -24.52 -7.80 -2.86
C ASN A 109 -25.02 -8.11 -1.43
N THR A 110 -25.06 -7.10 -0.57
CA THR A 110 -25.65 -7.15 0.78
C THR A 110 -27.16 -6.90 0.74
N ASP A 111 -27.85 -7.03 1.88
CA ASP A 111 -29.30 -6.78 2.00
C ASP A 111 -29.55 -5.34 2.49
N PRO A 112 -30.06 -4.42 1.64
CA PRO A 112 -30.21 -3.00 1.99
C PRO A 112 -31.14 -2.65 3.15
N ALA A 113 -31.79 -3.65 3.74
CA ALA A 113 -32.64 -3.49 4.92
C ALA A 113 -32.03 -4.14 6.17
N ASN A 114 -30.76 -4.54 6.13
CA ASN A 114 -30.08 -5.29 7.17
C ASN A 114 -28.63 -4.83 7.36
N GLU A 115 -28.42 -4.04 8.42
CA GLU A 115 -27.16 -3.38 8.75
C GLU A 115 -25.92 -4.29 8.88
N ASP A 116 -26.10 -5.60 9.01
CA ASP A 116 -25.04 -6.61 9.26
C ASP A 116 -25.47 -7.93 8.58
N SER A 117 -24.98 -8.15 7.35
CA SER A 117 -25.44 -9.19 6.44
C SER A 117 -25.01 -10.60 6.84
N ASP A 118 -23.84 -10.77 7.45
CA ASP A 118 -23.32 -12.07 7.90
C ASP A 118 -23.43 -12.32 9.41
N ASN A 119 -23.88 -11.31 10.17
CA ASN A 119 -24.20 -11.34 11.60
C ASN A 119 -22.97 -11.59 12.49
N ASP A 120 -21.83 -11.01 12.12
CA ASP A 120 -20.57 -11.16 12.84
C ASP A 120 -20.35 -10.07 13.91
N GLY A 121 -21.16 -9.01 13.88
CA GLY A 121 -21.13 -7.89 14.81
C GLY A 121 -20.47 -6.61 14.30
N LEU A 122 -20.02 -6.57 13.04
CA LEU A 122 -19.72 -5.36 12.28
C LEU A 122 -20.86 -5.07 11.30
N SER A 123 -21.07 -3.79 10.99
CA SER A 123 -22.02 -3.44 9.94
C SER A 123 -21.38 -3.52 8.56
N ASP A 124 -22.19 -3.80 7.51
CA ASP A 124 -21.68 -3.94 6.14
C ASP A 124 -20.90 -2.68 5.72
N GLY A 125 -21.39 -1.50 6.11
CA GLY A 125 -20.72 -0.23 5.91
C GLY A 125 -19.42 -0.04 6.71
N GLU A 126 -19.32 -0.57 7.93
CA GLU A 126 -18.06 -0.56 8.69
C GLU A 126 -17.01 -1.47 8.03
N GLU A 127 -17.41 -2.66 7.61
CA GLU A 127 -16.57 -3.62 6.92
C GLU A 127 -16.01 -3.05 5.63
N VAL A 128 -16.86 -2.49 4.77
CA VAL A 128 -16.43 -1.92 3.48
C VAL A 128 -15.60 -0.65 3.65
N LYS A 129 -16.04 0.29 4.51
CA LYS A 129 -15.45 1.65 4.56
C LYS A 129 -14.32 1.80 5.57
N THR A 130 -14.26 0.95 6.58
CA THR A 130 -13.31 1.08 7.70
C THR A 130 -12.29 -0.05 7.74
N TYR A 131 -12.76 -1.30 7.73
CA TYR A 131 -11.90 -2.47 7.96
C TYR A 131 -11.44 -3.16 6.67
N ASN A 132 -12.08 -2.85 5.54
CA ASN A 132 -11.82 -3.46 4.24
C ASN A 132 -11.97 -5.01 4.28
N THR A 133 -12.93 -5.49 5.05
CA THR A 133 -13.34 -6.91 5.15
C THR A 133 -14.47 -7.23 4.17
N GLN A 134 -14.97 -8.47 4.15
CA GLN A 134 -16.01 -8.92 3.24
C GLN A 134 -17.38 -9.05 3.95
N PRO A 135 -18.37 -8.17 3.65
CA PRO A 135 -19.64 -8.10 4.41
C PRO A 135 -20.62 -9.27 4.23
N LEU A 136 -20.18 -10.34 3.59
CA LEU A 136 -20.94 -11.57 3.41
C LEU A 136 -20.21 -12.78 4.01
N ILE A 137 -19.06 -12.55 4.65
CA ILE A 137 -18.18 -13.56 5.22
C ILE A 137 -17.74 -13.12 6.61
N ALA A 138 -18.39 -13.69 7.62
CA ALA A 138 -18.16 -13.36 9.02
C ALA A 138 -16.71 -13.57 9.53
N ASP A 139 -15.82 -14.14 8.73
CA ASP A 139 -14.42 -14.47 9.07
C ASP A 139 -13.63 -14.36 7.75
N THR A 140 -13.11 -13.17 7.49
CA THR A 140 -12.58 -12.75 6.19
C THR A 140 -11.25 -13.45 5.88
N ASP A 141 -10.37 -13.63 6.86
CA ASP A 141 -9.06 -14.26 6.68
C ASP A 141 -9.03 -15.77 7.00
N GLY A 142 -10.08 -16.29 7.65
CA GLY A 142 -10.33 -17.71 7.83
C GLY A 142 -9.56 -18.34 8.98
N ASP A 143 -9.19 -17.57 10.00
CA ASP A 143 -8.40 -18.02 11.15
C ASP A 143 -9.25 -18.66 12.27
N GLY A 144 -10.57 -18.46 12.22
CA GLY A 144 -11.54 -19.01 13.15
C GLY A 144 -12.07 -18.03 14.21
N LEU A 145 -11.66 -16.76 14.19
CA LEU A 145 -12.34 -15.63 14.82
C LEU A 145 -13.21 -14.91 13.79
N THR A 146 -14.31 -14.30 14.23
CA THR A 146 -15.07 -13.44 13.31
C THR A 146 -14.48 -12.04 13.23
N ASP A 147 -14.65 -11.34 12.11
CA ASP A 147 -14.08 -9.99 11.93
C ASP A 147 -14.55 -9.06 13.06
N GLY A 148 -15.81 -9.19 13.47
CA GLY A 148 -16.38 -8.51 14.63
C GLY A 148 -15.80 -8.94 15.98
N GLU A 149 -15.37 -10.19 16.17
CA GLU A 149 -14.68 -10.62 17.40
C GLU A 149 -13.28 -10.01 17.47
N GLU A 150 -12.55 -10.05 16.38
CA GLU A 150 -11.21 -9.48 16.24
C GLU A 150 -11.21 -7.98 16.54
N VAL A 151 -12.06 -7.21 15.85
CA VAL A 151 -12.12 -5.76 16.02
C VAL A 151 -12.63 -5.35 17.42
N ASN A 152 -13.71 -5.99 17.90
CA ASN A 152 -14.39 -5.51 19.12
C ASN A 152 -13.84 -6.10 20.42
N THR A 153 -13.18 -7.26 20.36
CA THR A 153 -12.75 -8.01 21.55
C THR A 153 -11.24 -8.11 21.67
N TYR A 154 -10.55 -8.54 20.62
CA TYR A 154 -9.12 -8.88 20.68
C TYR A 154 -8.21 -7.74 20.22
N GLY A 155 -8.71 -6.85 19.35
CA GLY A 155 -7.93 -5.76 18.76
C GLY A 155 -6.95 -6.21 17.69
N THR A 156 -7.15 -7.41 17.13
CA THR A 156 -6.40 -7.99 16.02
C THR A 156 -6.86 -7.41 14.67
N ASN A 157 -6.17 -7.77 13.58
CA ASN A 157 -6.49 -7.29 12.24
C ASN A 157 -7.30 -8.33 11.46
N PRO A 158 -8.59 -8.07 11.12
CA PRO A 158 -9.49 -9.04 10.50
C PRO A 158 -9.21 -9.39 9.02
N ASN A 159 -8.04 -9.00 8.52
CA ASN A 159 -7.55 -9.35 7.20
C ASN A 159 -6.19 -10.07 7.29
N ASN A 160 -5.79 -10.49 8.48
CA ASN A 160 -4.50 -11.05 8.76
C ASN A 160 -4.60 -12.08 9.90
N ALA A 161 -4.67 -13.34 9.51
CA ALA A 161 -4.84 -14.48 10.40
C ALA A 161 -3.77 -14.67 11.50
N ASP A 162 -2.71 -13.86 11.53
CA ASP A 162 -1.58 -13.90 12.47
C ASP A 162 -1.08 -12.46 12.66
N SER A 163 -1.67 -11.76 13.64
CA SER A 163 -1.57 -10.31 13.83
C SER A 163 -0.20 -9.85 14.36
N ASP A 164 0.44 -10.65 15.19
CA ASP A 164 1.76 -10.34 15.75
C ASP A 164 2.94 -11.01 15.00
N ALA A 165 2.62 -11.89 14.05
CA ALA A 165 3.55 -12.58 13.17
C ALA A 165 4.52 -13.54 13.89
N ASP A 166 4.06 -14.18 14.96
CA ASP A 166 4.83 -15.21 15.68
C ASP A 166 4.74 -16.60 15.02
N GLY A 167 3.72 -16.82 14.17
CA GLY A 167 3.47 -18.06 13.42
C GLY A 167 2.31 -18.92 13.94
N LEU A 168 1.64 -18.53 15.03
CA LEU A 168 0.32 -19.00 15.42
C LEU A 168 -0.75 -18.08 14.80
N SER A 169 -1.96 -18.61 14.62
CA SER A 169 -3.07 -17.76 14.16
C SER A 169 -3.80 -17.13 15.33
N ASP A 170 -4.36 -15.94 15.18
CA ASP A 170 -5.06 -15.24 16.28
C ASP A 170 -6.17 -16.13 16.85
N GLY A 171 -6.88 -16.85 15.97
CA GLY A 171 -7.85 -17.87 16.32
C GLY A 171 -7.29 -19.07 17.08
N ASP A 172 -6.10 -19.59 16.75
CA ASP A 172 -5.46 -20.66 17.50
C ASP A 172 -5.00 -20.18 18.89
N GLU A 173 -4.43 -19.00 18.96
CA GLU A 173 -3.99 -18.36 20.20
C GLU A 173 -5.15 -18.18 21.17
N VAL A 174 -6.24 -17.58 20.72
CA VAL A 174 -7.42 -17.34 21.54
C VAL A 174 -8.14 -18.65 21.91
N ASN A 175 -8.40 -19.52 20.94
CA ASN A 175 -9.28 -20.67 21.14
C ASN A 175 -8.58 -21.91 21.70
N THR A 176 -7.28 -22.06 21.46
CA THR A 176 -6.51 -23.26 21.80
C THR A 176 -5.51 -23.02 22.92
N TYR A 177 -4.70 -21.96 22.84
CA TYR A 177 -3.54 -21.77 23.72
C TYR A 177 -3.81 -20.80 24.88
N GLY A 178 -4.74 -19.85 24.70
CA GLY A 178 -5.05 -18.81 25.67
C GLY A 178 -3.97 -17.73 25.78
N THR A 179 -3.15 -17.55 24.74
CA THR A 179 -2.14 -16.49 24.58
C THR A 179 -2.79 -15.18 24.11
N ASP A 180 -2.03 -14.08 24.11
CA ASP A 180 -2.49 -12.77 23.61
C ASP A 180 -2.10 -12.62 22.13
N PRO A 181 -3.06 -12.59 21.18
CA PRO A 181 -2.77 -12.59 19.73
C PRO A 181 -2.16 -11.30 19.17
N ASN A 182 -1.71 -10.41 20.05
CA ASN A 182 -0.98 -9.20 19.70
C ASN A 182 0.39 -9.13 20.40
N ASP A 183 0.82 -10.21 21.04
CA ASP A 183 2.07 -10.30 21.80
C ASP A 183 2.78 -11.61 21.51
N THR A 184 3.86 -11.53 20.71
CA THR A 184 4.60 -12.70 20.23
C THR A 184 5.18 -13.60 21.33
N ASP A 185 5.22 -13.11 22.58
CA ASP A 185 5.79 -13.77 23.77
C ASP A 185 4.91 -13.40 25.00
N SER A 186 3.85 -14.18 25.20
CA SER A 186 2.77 -13.87 26.15
C SER A 186 3.22 -13.85 27.61
N ASP A 187 4.25 -14.61 27.98
CA ASP A 187 4.77 -14.65 29.36
C ASP A 187 6.07 -13.88 29.59
N ASN A 188 6.66 -13.35 28.50
CA ASN A 188 7.82 -12.49 28.45
C ASN A 188 9.11 -13.16 28.95
N ASP A 189 9.30 -14.45 28.67
CA ASP A 189 10.53 -15.18 29.00
C ASP A 189 11.64 -15.08 27.93
N GLY A 190 11.27 -14.69 26.70
CA GLY A 190 12.15 -14.55 25.55
C GLY A 190 12.02 -15.64 24.47
N LEU A 191 11.14 -16.63 24.64
CA LEU A 191 10.66 -17.54 23.59
C LEU A 191 9.33 -17.02 23.04
N SER A 192 9.08 -17.25 21.75
CA SER A 192 7.76 -16.90 21.19
C SER A 192 6.71 -17.96 21.52
N ASP A 193 5.44 -17.59 21.56
CA ASP A 193 4.34 -18.52 21.84
C ASP A 193 4.34 -19.71 20.86
N PHE A 194 4.61 -19.44 19.57
CA PHE A 194 4.86 -20.46 18.56
C PHE A 194 6.01 -21.41 18.92
N GLU A 195 7.17 -20.87 19.33
CA GLU A 195 8.34 -21.68 19.68
C GLU A 195 8.04 -22.61 20.86
N GLU A 196 7.37 -22.07 21.87
CA GLU A 196 6.94 -22.80 23.05
C GLU A 196 5.97 -23.93 22.72
N VAL A 197 4.92 -23.64 21.97
CA VAL A 197 3.89 -24.62 21.62
C VAL A 197 4.41 -25.70 20.66
N ILE A 198 5.14 -25.30 19.61
CA ILE A 198 5.48 -26.18 18.48
C ILE A 198 6.84 -26.84 18.67
N THR A 199 7.83 -26.11 19.17
CA THR A 199 9.22 -26.59 19.26
C THR A 199 9.52 -27.22 20.61
N TYR A 200 9.23 -26.50 21.71
CA TYR A 200 9.63 -26.90 23.05
C TYR A 200 8.54 -27.66 23.82
N GLN A 201 7.28 -27.52 23.41
CA GLN A 201 6.09 -28.08 24.06
C GLN A 201 5.94 -27.61 25.51
N THR A 202 6.38 -26.39 25.80
CA THR A 202 6.21 -25.68 27.08
C THR A 202 4.82 -25.02 27.13
N ASN A 203 4.51 -24.38 28.25
CA ASN A 203 3.28 -23.61 28.43
C ASN A 203 3.53 -22.14 28.12
N PRO A 204 2.98 -21.57 27.02
CA PRO A 204 3.28 -20.21 26.56
C PRO A 204 2.70 -19.08 27.43
N ASN A 205 2.35 -19.38 28.67
CA ASN A 205 1.75 -18.46 29.62
C ASN A 205 2.41 -18.63 31.01
N ASP A 206 3.56 -19.31 31.07
CA ASP A 206 4.26 -19.65 32.28
C ASP A 206 5.76 -19.75 32.05
N ILE A 207 6.45 -18.66 32.41
CA ILE A 207 7.90 -18.45 32.33
C ILE A 207 8.78 -19.64 32.75
N ASP A 208 8.27 -20.54 33.59
CA ASP A 208 8.97 -21.72 34.14
C ASP A 208 7.96 -22.89 34.17
N SER A 209 7.87 -23.60 33.04
CA SER A 209 6.83 -24.61 32.78
C SER A 209 6.84 -25.78 33.74
N ASP A 210 8.01 -26.16 34.26
CA ASP A 210 8.17 -27.27 35.19
C ASP A 210 8.37 -26.85 36.66
N SER A 211 8.50 -25.54 36.90
CA SER A 211 8.58 -24.88 38.21
C SER A 211 9.82 -25.26 39.04
N ASP A 212 10.97 -25.46 38.41
CA ASP A 212 12.23 -25.75 39.09
C ASP A 212 13.04 -24.50 39.49
N GLY A 213 12.64 -23.33 38.99
CA GLY A 213 13.25 -22.04 39.26
C GLY A 213 14.13 -21.49 38.14
N ILE A 214 14.21 -22.14 36.97
CA ILE A 214 14.83 -21.60 35.75
C ILE A 214 13.72 -21.31 34.73
N SER A 215 13.90 -20.28 33.90
CA SER A 215 12.92 -20.03 32.83
C SER A 215 13.16 -20.90 31.61
N ASP A 216 12.09 -21.20 30.87
CA ASP A 216 12.13 -22.09 29.71
C ASP A 216 13.16 -21.60 28.67
N TYR A 217 13.20 -20.29 28.40
CA TYR A 217 14.22 -19.65 27.57
C TYR A 217 15.66 -19.98 28.01
N VAL A 218 15.97 -19.87 29.31
CA VAL A 218 17.33 -20.06 29.83
C VAL A 218 17.73 -21.53 29.75
N GLU A 219 16.80 -22.43 30.00
CA GLU A 219 17.02 -23.86 29.87
C GLU A 219 17.39 -24.25 28.44
N VAL A 220 16.67 -23.73 27.44
CA VAL A 220 16.92 -24.13 26.05
C VAL A 220 18.09 -23.37 25.40
N THR A 221 18.36 -22.12 25.80
CA THR A 221 19.39 -21.29 25.16
C THR A 221 20.74 -21.24 25.89
N VAL A 222 20.75 -21.41 27.22
CA VAL A 222 21.97 -21.29 28.05
C VAL A 222 22.40 -22.65 28.58
N LEU A 223 21.53 -23.33 29.32
CA LEU A 223 21.88 -24.55 30.06
C LEU A 223 21.76 -25.82 29.21
N ASN A 224 20.97 -25.76 28.13
CA ASN A 224 20.63 -26.89 27.28
C ASN A 224 20.03 -28.05 28.11
N THR A 225 19.13 -27.71 29.03
CA THR A 225 18.25 -28.61 29.81
C THR A 225 16.89 -28.74 29.12
N ASN A 226 16.00 -29.56 29.67
CA ASN A 226 14.67 -29.82 29.15
C ASN A 226 13.63 -29.03 29.96
N PRO A 227 13.00 -28.00 29.38
CA PRO A 227 12.12 -27.07 30.10
C PRO A 227 10.77 -27.65 30.57
N ASN A 228 10.59 -28.96 30.38
CA ASN A 228 9.39 -29.69 30.77
C ASN A 228 9.67 -30.74 31.84
N ALA A 229 10.86 -30.73 32.44
CA ALA A 229 11.25 -31.69 33.44
C ALA A 229 12.23 -31.07 34.44
N SER A 230 11.76 -30.86 35.67
CA SER A 230 12.54 -30.22 36.73
C SER A 230 13.90 -30.86 37.02
N ASP A 231 14.14 -32.09 36.55
CA ASP A 231 15.45 -32.74 36.51
C ASP A 231 15.60 -33.38 35.12
N SER A 232 16.40 -32.73 34.27
CA SER A 232 16.74 -33.19 32.91
C SER A 232 17.69 -34.39 32.90
N ASP A 233 18.26 -34.73 34.05
CA ASP A 233 19.21 -35.80 34.35
C ASP A 233 20.50 -35.85 33.51
N VAL A 234 20.92 -34.70 32.95
CA VAL A 234 22.17 -34.52 32.17
C VAL A 234 23.40 -35.04 32.92
N ARG A 235 23.42 -34.91 34.24
CA ARG A 235 24.49 -35.39 35.14
C ARG A 235 24.15 -36.68 35.88
N GLY A 236 22.88 -37.09 35.90
CA GLY A 236 22.39 -38.37 36.43
C GLY A 236 22.54 -38.51 37.95
N ASP A 237 22.50 -37.40 38.68
CA ASP A 237 22.63 -37.34 40.14
C ASP A 237 21.29 -37.11 40.87
N GLY A 238 20.25 -36.70 40.14
CA GLY A 238 18.88 -36.57 40.63
C GLY A 238 18.64 -35.26 41.39
N VAL A 239 19.33 -34.20 40.99
CA VAL A 239 19.16 -32.83 41.49
C VAL A 239 18.35 -32.07 40.44
N ASP A 240 17.40 -31.25 40.89
CA ASP A 240 16.60 -30.42 40.00
C ASP A 240 17.51 -29.40 39.28
N ASP A 241 17.26 -29.05 38.02
CA ASP A 241 18.20 -28.27 37.19
C ASP A 241 18.46 -26.87 37.82
N GLY A 242 17.42 -26.19 38.31
CA GLY A 242 17.51 -24.96 39.12
C GLY A 242 18.39 -25.01 40.37
N LEU A 243 18.60 -26.21 40.92
CA LEU A 243 19.42 -26.45 42.11
C LEU A 243 20.82 -26.98 41.79
N GLU A 244 21.12 -27.17 40.51
CA GLU A 244 22.42 -27.65 40.11
C GLU A 244 23.47 -26.53 40.16
N ASP A 245 24.75 -26.89 40.28
CA ASP A 245 25.90 -25.98 40.39
C ASP A 245 26.83 -26.33 39.23
N THR A 246 26.54 -25.76 38.05
CA THR A 246 27.10 -26.23 36.79
C THR A 246 28.60 -26.01 36.69
N ASP A 247 29.08 -24.88 37.20
CA ASP A 247 30.48 -24.48 37.15
C ASP A 247 31.28 -24.81 38.44
N ASN A 248 30.59 -25.31 39.48
CA ASN A 248 31.14 -25.78 40.76
C ASN A 248 31.78 -24.68 41.61
N ASP A 249 31.19 -23.49 41.57
CA ASP A 249 31.66 -22.32 42.29
C ASP A 249 31.01 -22.16 43.69
N GLY A 250 29.92 -22.89 43.92
CA GLY A 250 29.18 -22.97 45.17
C GLY A 250 27.87 -22.18 45.23
N LEU A 251 27.45 -21.56 44.13
CA LEU A 251 26.08 -21.10 43.88
C LEU A 251 25.33 -22.14 43.03
N SER A 252 23.99 -22.12 43.06
CA SER A 252 23.22 -22.95 42.11
C SER A 252 22.82 -22.10 40.91
N ASP A 253 22.68 -22.71 39.74
CA ASP A 253 22.33 -22.07 38.48
C ASP A 253 21.10 -21.15 38.67
N GLY A 254 20.06 -21.62 39.38
CA GLY A 254 18.88 -20.81 39.70
C GLY A 254 19.15 -19.62 40.65
N ASP A 255 20.06 -19.73 41.63
CA ASP A 255 20.46 -18.62 42.49
C ASP A 255 21.30 -17.59 41.70
N GLU A 256 22.15 -18.08 40.80
CA GLU A 256 22.97 -17.25 39.91
C GLU A 256 22.12 -16.40 38.98
N ILE A 257 21.15 -17.00 38.31
CA ILE A 257 20.23 -16.31 37.40
C ILE A 257 19.32 -15.34 38.17
N ASN A 258 18.63 -15.83 39.20
CA ASN A 258 17.52 -15.08 39.82
C ASN A 258 17.96 -14.09 40.91
N ILE A 259 19.09 -14.33 41.58
CA ILE A 259 19.53 -13.55 42.75
C ILE A 259 20.79 -12.75 42.44
N HIS A 260 21.80 -13.41 41.86
CA HIS A 260 23.14 -12.86 41.76
C HIS A 260 23.41 -12.15 40.43
N ARG A 261 22.68 -12.53 39.37
CA ARG A 261 22.89 -12.11 37.98
C ARG A 261 24.32 -12.43 37.52
N SER A 262 24.83 -13.60 37.89
CA SER A 262 26.07 -14.21 37.37
C SER A 262 25.79 -15.15 36.20
N ASP A 263 26.84 -15.55 35.49
CA ASP A 263 26.76 -16.57 34.44
C ASP A 263 26.90 -17.97 35.07
N PRO A 264 25.85 -18.83 35.04
CA PRO A 264 25.88 -20.16 35.65
C PRO A 264 26.87 -21.14 35.02
N LEU A 265 27.54 -20.74 33.93
CA LEU A 265 28.56 -21.51 33.25
C LEU A 265 29.98 -20.97 33.49
N ASP A 266 30.14 -19.85 34.19
CA ASP A 266 31.44 -19.20 34.44
C ASP A 266 31.68 -18.93 35.94
N PRO A 267 32.59 -19.68 36.60
CA PRO A 267 32.76 -19.62 38.05
C PRO A 267 33.43 -18.34 38.57
N ASP A 268 33.59 -17.31 37.73
CA ASP A 268 34.21 -15.99 38.02
C ASP A 268 33.71 -14.99 36.97
N THR A 269 32.43 -14.59 37.06
CA THR A 269 31.71 -13.83 36.03
C THR A 269 32.42 -12.53 35.62
N ASP A 270 33.07 -11.85 36.56
CA ASP A 270 33.78 -10.58 36.29
C ASP A 270 35.28 -10.73 36.01
N GLY A 271 35.80 -11.94 36.14
CA GLY A 271 37.17 -12.32 35.84
C GLY A 271 38.21 -11.66 36.74
N ASP A 272 37.85 -11.26 37.97
CA ASP A 272 38.76 -10.65 38.92
C ASP A 272 39.63 -11.66 39.70
N GLY A 273 39.30 -12.95 39.59
CA GLY A 273 40.00 -14.07 40.18
C GLY A 273 39.46 -14.56 41.52
N VAL A 274 38.27 -14.14 41.91
CA VAL A 274 37.47 -14.67 43.03
C VAL A 274 36.21 -15.30 42.45
N THR A 275 35.82 -16.49 42.92
CA THR A 275 34.61 -17.12 42.39
C THR A 275 33.35 -16.45 42.89
N ASP A 276 32.26 -16.50 42.12
CA ASP A 276 31.01 -15.82 42.42
C ASP A 276 30.44 -16.25 43.79
N GLY A 277 30.53 -17.55 44.12
CA GLY A 277 30.20 -18.11 45.42
C GLY A 277 31.11 -17.64 46.57
N ASP A 278 32.41 -17.48 46.34
CA ASP A 278 33.34 -16.91 47.33
C ASP A 278 33.07 -15.41 47.54
N GLU A 279 32.68 -14.69 46.49
CA GLU A 279 32.30 -13.29 46.52
C GLU A 279 31.00 -13.07 47.29
N TRP A 280 29.99 -13.90 47.04
CA TRP A 280 28.73 -13.91 47.79
C TRP A 280 28.99 -14.08 49.30
N LEU A 281 29.83 -15.05 49.68
CA LEU A 281 30.22 -15.29 51.07
C LEU A 281 31.00 -14.12 51.67
N ALA A 282 31.81 -13.43 50.86
CA ALA A 282 32.57 -12.25 51.27
C ALA A 282 31.72 -10.96 51.30
N GLY A 283 30.54 -10.96 50.64
CA GLY A 283 29.73 -9.78 50.39
C GLY A 283 30.41 -8.79 49.42
N THR A 284 31.22 -9.30 48.50
CA THR A 284 31.78 -8.54 47.36
C THR A 284 30.86 -8.65 46.15
N ASN A 285 31.25 -8.08 45.00
CA ASN A 285 30.31 -7.87 43.91
C ASN A 285 30.60 -8.83 42.77
N ILE A 286 29.76 -9.86 42.69
CA ILE A 286 29.74 -10.99 41.75
C ILE A 286 29.87 -10.57 40.27
N ALA A 287 29.40 -9.36 39.91
CA ALA A 287 29.38 -8.88 38.53
C ALA A 287 30.11 -7.53 38.34
N ALA A 288 31.19 -7.23 39.08
CA ALA A 288 31.92 -5.97 38.95
C ALA A 288 33.31 -6.11 38.31
N PHE A 289 33.43 -5.60 37.07
CA PHE A 289 34.73 -5.38 36.43
C PHE A 289 35.83 -4.86 37.40
N PRO A 290 37.02 -5.49 37.41
CA PRO A 290 38.03 -5.28 38.44
C PRO A 290 38.47 -3.80 38.57
N PRO A 291 38.48 -3.24 39.79
CA PRO A 291 38.84 -1.84 40.01
C PRO A 291 40.36 -1.66 40.11
N SER A 292 41.14 -1.82 39.03
CA SER A 292 42.53 -1.31 39.04
C SER A 292 43.24 -1.02 37.71
N LEU A 293 42.61 -0.29 36.77
CA LEU A 293 43.36 0.60 35.87
C LEU A 293 42.66 1.97 35.76
N ALA A 294 43.41 3.01 36.09
CA ALA A 294 42.94 4.38 36.32
C ALA A 294 42.42 5.08 35.04
N PRO A 295 41.62 6.15 35.20
CA PRO A 295 40.63 6.63 34.24
C PRO A 295 41.22 7.60 33.22
N SER A 296 41.25 7.15 31.97
CA SER A 296 41.23 8.04 30.81
C SER A 296 40.73 7.21 29.63
N GLU A 297 39.57 7.59 29.08
CA GLU A 297 38.96 7.03 27.87
C GLU A 297 38.06 5.79 28.05
N MET A 298 37.01 5.89 28.86
CA MET A 298 35.75 5.24 28.49
C MET A 298 34.58 6.22 28.62
N PRO A 299 33.73 6.36 27.57
CA PRO A 299 32.50 7.15 27.64
C PRO A 299 31.49 6.44 28.55
N SER A 300 30.68 7.25 29.20
CA SER A 300 29.48 6.81 29.92
C SER A 300 28.57 5.99 29.00
N LEU A 301 28.30 4.73 29.36
CA LEU A 301 27.09 4.03 28.92
C LEU A 301 25.91 4.44 29.79
N ALA A 302 25.61 5.74 29.78
CA ALA A 302 24.23 6.12 29.58
C ALA A 302 24.07 6.17 28.06
N PRO A 303 23.01 5.63 27.44
CA PRO A 303 22.77 5.85 26.02
C PRO A 303 22.77 7.36 25.81
N SER A 304 23.86 7.84 25.22
CA SER A 304 23.98 9.22 24.83
C SER A 304 23.18 9.25 23.55
N VAL A 305 21.90 9.62 23.64
CA VAL A 305 21.10 9.89 22.46
C VAL A 305 21.86 10.96 21.67
N ILE A 306 22.45 10.56 20.54
CA ILE A 306 23.12 11.50 19.66
C ILE A 306 22.07 11.94 18.66
N GLU A 307 21.70 13.21 18.76
CA GLU A 307 20.85 13.89 17.79
C GLU A 307 21.73 14.42 16.64
N GLN A 308 21.41 14.01 15.41
CA GLN A 308 21.96 14.60 14.18
C GLN A 308 20.91 15.51 13.57
N SER A 309 21.38 16.56 12.88
CA SER A 309 20.50 17.47 12.16
C SER A 309 20.82 17.43 10.67
N ILE A 310 19.85 17.07 9.83
CA ILE A 310 19.97 17.15 8.38
C ILE A 310 19.41 18.48 7.88
N THR A 311 20.13 19.15 6.98
CA THR A 311 19.70 20.44 6.43
C THR A 311 19.42 20.32 4.93
N VAL A 312 18.19 20.65 4.54
CA VAL A 312 17.70 20.65 3.16
C VAL A 312 17.60 22.10 2.66
N PRO A 313 18.56 22.56 1.82
CA PRO A 313 18.51 23.90 1.25
C PRO A 313 17.58 23.97 0.04
N GLY A 314 16.82 25.06 -0.07
CA GLY A 314 15.92 25.34 -1.18
C GLY A 314 16.00 26.79 -1.67
N GLN A 315 15.53 27.03 -2.89
CA GLN A 315 15.44 28.37 -3.47
C GLN A 315 14.11 28.58 -4.19
N MET A 316 13.51 29.76 -4.00
CA MET A 316 12.29 30.20 -4.68
C MET A 316 12.57 31.45 -5.53
N SER A 317 11.85 31.62 -6.64
CA SER A 317 11.98 32.77 -7.53
C SER A 317 10.67 33.53 -7.70
N PHE A 318 10.70 34.86 -7.59
CA PHE A 318 9.55 35.76 -7.64
C PHE A 318 9.71 36.79 -8.75
N SER A 319 8.61 37.18 -9.41
CA SER A 319 8.70 38.19 -10.49
C SER A 319 8.72 39.65 -10.01
N GLN A 320 8.42 39.92 -8.73
CA GLN A 320 8.46 41.26 -8.13
C GLN A 320 9.67 41.45 -7.21
N ASP A 321 10.10 42.71 -7.10
CA ASP A 321 11.24 43.11 -6.27
C ASP A 321 10.84 43.17 -4.78
N ILE A 322 11.14 42.07 -4.09
CA ILE A 322 10.95 41.93 -2.63
C ILE A 322 11.92 42.83 -1.86
N CYS A 323 13.06 43.20 -2.45
CA CYS A 323 14.13 43.96 -1.81
C CYS A 323 13.84 45.46 -1.71
N SER A 324 12.87 45.93 -2.49
CA SER A 324 12.40 47.31 -2.51
C SER A 324 11.11 47.53 -1.72
N MET A 325 10.62 46.50 -1.00
CA MET A 325 9.45 46.61 -0.12
C MET A 325 9.78 47.42 1.14
N ASP A 326 8.74 47.96 1.77
CA ASP A 326 8.88 48.54 3.11
C ASP A 326 9.33 47.45 4.10
N ALA A 327 10.16 47.83 5.08
CA ALA A 327 10.80 46.86 5.99
C ALA A 327 9.78 46.02 6.77
N ASP A 328 8.64 46.61 7.15
CA ASP A 328 7.63 45.88 7.91
C ASP A 328 6.81 44.95 7.00
N ALA A 329 6.50 45.39 5.77
CA ALA A 329 5.83 44.56 4.77
C ALA A 329 6.72 43.39 4.31
N GLN A 330 8.02 43.63 4.19
CA GLN A 330 9.01 42.60 3.86
C GLN A 330 9.10 41.57 4.99
N ALA A 331 9.17 41.99 6.25
CA ALA A 331 9.23 41.08 7.40
C ALA A 331 7.97 40.20 7.50
N THR A 332 6.78 40.78 7.33
CA THR A 332 5.51 40.03 7.32
C THR A 332 5.47 39.01 6.19
N PHE A 333 5.86 39.40 4.97
CA PHE A 333 5.90 38.51 3.82
C PHE A 333 6.88 37.34 4.03
N LEU A 334 8.08 37.61 4.55
CA LEU A 334 9.09 36.59 4.82
C LEU A 334 8.63 35.61 5.91
N ASN A 335 8.02 36.09 6.99
CA ASN A 335 7.49 35.23 8.05
C ASN A 335 6.33 34.36 7.56
N SER A 336 5.37 34.93 6.81
CA SER A 336 4.28 34.13 6.24
C SER A 336 4.79 33.10 5.23
N THR A 337 5.82 33.44 4.45
CA THR A 337 6.45 32.49 3.51
C THR A 337 7.14 31.35 4.26
N LEU A 338 7.85 31.66 5.35
CA LEU A 338 8.49 30.65 6.19
C LEU A 338 7.47 29.68 6.82
N GLN A 339 6.34 30.20 7.31
CA GLN A 339 5.24 29.40 7.85
C GLN A 339 4.60 28.51 6.79
N THR A 340 4.45 29.00 5.56
CA THR A 340 3.94 28.18 4.46
C THR A 340 4.91 27.06 4.09
N ILE A 341 6.22 27.32 4.07
CA ILE A 341 7.23 26.28 3.81
C ILE A 341 7.16 25.20 4.88
N GLN A 342 7.04 25.57 6.15
CA GLN A 342 6.89 24.62 7.25
C GLN A 342 5.63 23.76 7.10
N GLN A 343 4.47 24.37 6.82
CA GLN A 343 3.20 23.66 6.68
C GLN A 343 3.17 22.71 5.49
N VAL A 344 3.73 23.13 4.35
CA VAL A 344 3.75 22.33 3.12
C VAL A 344 4.78 21.19 3.20
N ALA A 345 5.90 21.41 3.88
CA ALA A 345 6.90 20.38 4.13
C ALA A 345 6.52 19.41 5.25
N ASN A 346 5.34 19.59 5.87
CA ASN A 346 4.93 18.90 7.11
C ASN A 346 5.98 19.00 8.24
N CYS A 347 6.72 20.10 8.27
CA CYS A 347 7.82 20.34 9.20
C CYS A 347 7.30 21.08 10.44
N ASN A 348 7.17 20.34 11.54
CA ASN A 348 6.66 20.86 12.81
C ASN A 348 7.80 21.10 13.82
N PRO A 349 7.94 22.32 14.38
CA PRO A 349 8.97 22.61 15.38
C PRO A 349 8.85 21.79 16.68
N ALA A 350 7.68 21.23 16.99
CA ALA A 350 7.51 20.36 18.15
C ALA A 350 8.20 18.99 17.97
N ASP A 351 8.43 18.58 16.72
CA ASP A 351 9.01 17.28 16.35
C ASP A 351 10.49 17.43 15.94
N GLY A 352 11.13 18.55 16.30
CA GLY A 352 12.56 18.80 16.04
C GLY A 352 12.88 19.34 14.64
N CYS A 353 11.88 19.76 13.87
CA CYS A 353 12.05 20.33 12.53
C CYS A 353 11.97 21.87 12.52
N ASP A 354 13.09 22.52 12.21
CA ASP A 354 13.26 23.98 12.14
C ASP A 354 13.33 24.48 10.68
N ALA A 355 12.88 25.71 10.45
CA ALA A 355 12.97 26.35 9.13
C ALA A 355 13.58 27.74 9.26
N ALA A 356 14.48 28.09 8.33
CA ALA A 356 15.11 29.41 8.28
C ALA A 356 15.16 29.97 6.86
N ILE A 357 14.98 31.28 6.73
CA ILE A 357 15.29 32.00 5.50
C ILE A 357 16.76 32.39 5.53
N THR A 358 17.53 31.88 4.58
CA THR A 358 19.00 31.97 4.59
C THR A 358 19.55 33.07 3.71
N ASP A 359 18.81 33.47 2.67
CA ASP A 359 19.19 34.62 1.86
C ASP A 359 17.95 35.36 1.34
N VAL A 360 17.91 36.66 1.64
CA VAL A 360 16.98 37.62 1.08
C VAL A 360 17.82 38.72 0.45
N CYS A 361 17.77 38.85 -0.88
CA CYS A 361 18.43 39.93 -1.61
C CYS A 361 19.96 39.90 -1.70
N GLY A 362 20.61 38.80 -1.33
CA GLY A 362 21.95 38.40 -1.78
C GLY A 362 23.08 39.35 -1.43
N SER A 363 23.85 39.05 -0.38
CA SER A 363 25.23 39.54 -0.29
C SER A 363 26.17 38.71 -1.18
N GLY A 364 25.91 38.62 -2.50
CA GLY A 364 26.82 37.89 -3.39
C GLY A 364 26.26 37.39 -4.72
N GLN A 365 25.84 38.29 -5.61
CA GLN A 365 25.68 38.13 -7.06
C GLN A 365 25.47 36.72 -7.67
N ARG A 366 24.24 36.45 -8.15
CA ARG A 366 24.01 36.07 -9.56
C ARG A 366 22.63 36.54 -10.03
N ARG A 367 22.64 37.49 -10.96
CA ARG A 367 21.48 37.95 -11.73
C ARG A 367 21.42 37.07 -12.98
N LEU A 368 20.44 36.18 -13.13
CA LEU A 368 20.19 35.54 -14.42
C LEU A 368 19.64 36.62 -15.36
N GLN A 369 20.51 37.14 -16.22
CA GLN A 369 20.12 38.11 -17.24
C GLN A 369 19.31 37.39 -18.34
N SER A 370 17.99 37.33 -18.19
CA SER A 370 17.02 37.45 -19.30
C SER A 370 15.54 37.53 -18.86
N SER A 371 15.18 37.29 -17.61
CA SER A 371 13.83 37.58 -17.05
C SER A 371 13.97 38.15 -15.64
N GLY A 372 13.20 39.18 -15.29
CA GLY A 372 13.40 40.01 -14.09
C GLY A 372 13.05 39.37 -12.73
N SER A 373 13.42 38.12 -12.47
CA SER A 373 13.02 37.39 -11.27
C SER A 373 14.03 37.51 -10.10
N TRP A 374 13.51 37.68 -8.88
CA TRP A 374 14.21 37.79 -7.59
C TRP A 374 14.22 36.44 -6.87
N GLN A 375 15.27 36.12 -6.11
CA GLN A 375 15.41 34.81 -5.44
C GLN A 375 15.39 34.92 -3.92
N LEU A 376 14.79 33.93 -3.26
CA LEU A 376 14.77 33.71 -1.82
C LEU A 376 15.38 32.35 -1.51
N GLY A 377 16.39 32.30 -0.64
CA GLY A 377 16.95 31.05 -0.12
C GLY A 377 16.31 30.68 1.22
N TYR A 378 16.02 29.40 1.41
CA TYR A 378 15.57 28.85 2.69
C TYR A 378 16.30 27.53 2.98
N GLU A 379 16.34 27.16 4.25
CA GLU A 379 16.86 25.87 4.72
C GLU A 379 15.85 25.29 5.72
N LEU A 380 15.58 24.00 5.56
CA LEU A 380 14.85 23.18 6.54
C LEU A 380 15.84 22.29 7.26
N THR A 381 15.76 22.24 8.58
CA THR A 381 16.64 21.44 9.42
C THR A 381 15.80 20.48 10.23
N GLU A 382 15.97 19.18 10.01
CA GLU A 382 15.27 18.14 10.75
C GLU A 382 16.25 17.40 11.64
N THR A 383 15.87 17.18 12.90
CA THR A 383 16.72 16.53 13.90
C THR A 383 16.22 15.11 14.14
N TYR A 384 17.10 14.12 14.01
CA TYR A 384 16.79 12.72 14.25
C TYR A 384 17.78 12.11 15.23
N THR A 385 17.30 11.15 16.02
CA THR A 385 18.09 10.42 17.00
C THR A 385 18.69 9.17 16.38
N CYS A 386 20.01 9.03 16.45
CA CYS A 386 20.70 7.88 15.90
C CYS A 386 20.58 6.65 16.81
N GLU A 387 20.55 5.49 16.18
CA GLU A 387 20.53 4.19 16.87
C GLU A 387 21.87 3.91 17.57
N PHE A 388 22.98 4.42 17.00
CA PHE A 388 24.34 4.23 17.53
C PHE A 388 25.10 5.54 17.74
N ALA A 389 26.17 5.47 18.54
CA ALA A 389 26.95 6.64 18.98
C ALA A 389 27.81 7.34 17.91
N ASP A 390 27.70 6.99 16.63
CA ASP A 390 28.42 7.66 15.54
C ASP A 390 27.57 7.99 14.29
N CYS A 391 26.28 7.66 14.30
CA CYS A 391 25.31 7.96 13.24
C CYS A 391 25.76 7.54 11.83
N SER A 392 26.60 6.50 11.74
CA SER A 392 27.21 6.08 10.48
C SER A 392 26.65 4.76 9.93
N SER A 393 25.65 4.19 10.61
CA SER A 393 25.04 2.94 10.20
C SER A 393 24.26 3.11 8.88
N PRO A 394 24.08 2.02 8.11
CA PRO A 394 23.18 2.04 6.95
C PRO A 394 21.73 2.39 7.32
N SER A 395 21.25 2.02 8.52
CA SER A 395 19.92 2.38 9.02
C SER A 395 19.80 3.89 9.26
N ASP A 396 20.77 4.51 9.95
CA ASP A 396 20.80 5.96 10.23
C ASP A 396 20.86 6.78 8.93
N ASN A 397 21.60 6.31 7.92
CA ASN A 397 21.65 6.95 6.60
C ASN A 397 20.35 6.77 5.81
N ALA A 398 19.69 5.61 5.91
CA ALA A 398 18.40 5.38 5.27
C ALA A 398 17.29 6.27 5.85
N VAL A 399 17.29 6.47 7.18
CA VAL A 399 16.39 7.41 7.86
C VAL A 399 16.64 8.85 7.38
N ALA A 400 17.91 9.27 7.28
CA ALA A 400 18.26 10.58 6.76
C ALA A 400 17.87 10.78 5.28
N ASP A 401 18.09 9.78 4.43
CA ASP A 401 17.74 9.83 3.00
C ASP A 401 16.21 9.80 2.79
N ALA A 402 15.48 9.07 3.63
CA ALA A 402 14.02 9.03 3.63
C ALA A 402 13.42 10.39 4.04
N ALA A 403 13.95 11.00 5.11
CA ALA A 403 13.54 12.33 5.57
C ALA A 403 13.76 13.41 4.49
N VAL A 404 14.94 13.42 3.86
CA VAL A 404 15.25 14.33 2.73
C VAL A 404 14.29 14.10 1.56
N SER A 405 14.00 12.83 1.23
CA SER A 405 13.11 12.49 0.13
C SER A 405 11.67 12.89 0.41
N ALA A 406 11.16 12.68 1.63
CA ALA A 406 9.82 13.05 2.05
C ALA A 406 9.61 14.58 2.04
N ILE A 407 10.54 15.35 2.62
CA ILE A 407 10.52 16.82 2.59
C ILE A 407 10.58 17.32 1.15
N THR A 408 11.49 16.78 0.34
CA THR A 408 11.67 17.20 -1.05
C THR A 408 10.42 16.91 -1.90
N ASN A 409 9.81 15.74 -1.73
CA ASN A 409 8.61 15.34 -2.45
C ASN A 409 7.40 16.19 -2.03
N SER A 410 7.18 16.41 -0.73
CA SER A 410 6.05 17.21 -0.22
C SER A 410 6.09 18.65 -0.73
N ILE A 411 7.28 19.27 -0.70
CA ILE A 411 7.46 20.61 -1.27
C ILE A 411 7.28 20.59 -2.79
N THR A 412 7.84 19.61 -3.50
CA THR A 412 7.78 19.53 -4.96
C THR A 412 6.34 19.33 -5.46
N THR A 413 5.57 18.45 -4.81
CA THR A 413 4.15 18.19 -5.13
C THR A 413 3.29 19.41 -4.85
N SER A 414 3.52 20.10 -3.73
CA SER A 414 2.75 21.31 -3.39
C SER A 414 3.09 22.50 -4.28
N LEU A 415 4.34 22.60 -4.76
CA LEU A 415 4.76 23.58 -5.77
C LEU A 415 4.29 23.24 -7.19
N GLY A 416 4.04 21.96 -7.48
CA GLY A 416 3.45 21.47 -8.73
C GLY A 416 1.93 21.66 -8.82
N SER A 417 1.27 22.07 -7.74
CA SER A 417 -0.17 22.32 -7.63
C SER A 417 -0.47 23.75 -7.14
N ASP A 418 -1.75 24.14 -7.10
CA ASP A 418 -2.18 25.43 -6.52
C ASP A 418 -2.13 25.44 -4.97
N GLN A 419 -1.72 24.34 -4.34
CA GLN A 419 -1.75 24.14 -2.89
C GLN A 419 -0.80 25.09 -2.17
N PHE A 420 0.45 25.24 -2.62
CA PHE A 420 1.41 26.15 -1.99
C PHE A 420 0.91 27.61 -2.01
N LEU A 421 0.29 28.04 -3.12
CA LEU A 421 -0.27 29.38 -3.27
C LEU A 421 -1.50 29.60 -2.39
N THR A 422 -2.31 28.56 -2.24
CA THR A 422 -3.49 28.57 -1.37
C THR A 422 -3.08 28.75 0.08
N VAL A 423 -2.11 27.97 0.56
CA VAL A 423 -1.60 28.04 1.94
C VAL A 423 -0.87 29.36 2.20
N LEU A 424 -0.08 29.85 1.24
CA LEU A 424 0.56 31.17 1.33
C LEU A 424 -0.47 32.30 1.48
N SER A 425 -1.57 32.22 0.72
CA SER A 425 -2.65 33.22 0.80
C SER A 425 -3.29 33.27 2.19
N GLN A 426 -3.47 32.12 2.83
CA GLN A 426 -4.05 31.97 4.16
C GLN A 426 -3.11 32.51 5.24
N ASN A 427 -1.81 32.16 5.19
CA ASN A 427 -0.82 32.62 6.17
C ASN A 427 -0.51 34.13 6.05
N VAL A 428 -0.64 34.71 4.85
CA VAL A 428 -0.57 36.17 4.66
C VAL A 428 -1.83 36.86 5.22
N ALA A 429 -3.02 36.26 5.04
CA ALA A 429 -4.27 36.79 5.59
C ALA A 429 -4.31 36.73 7.13
N ALA A 430 -3.67 35.72 7.74
CA ALA A 430 -3.60 35.52 9.18
C ALA A 430 -2.65 36.48 9.93
N ASN A 431 -1.71 37.15 9.23
CA ASN A 431 -0.72 38.07 9.82
C ASN A 431 -0.88 39.51 9.28
N PRO A 432 -1.89 40.30 9.74
CA PRO A 432 -2.21 41.63 9.19
C PRO A 432 -1.26 42.77 9.62
N GLY A 433 -0.04 42.45 10.07
CA GLY A 433 0.96 43.44 10.50
C GLY A 433 1.41 44.35 9.35
N THR A 434 0.90 45.59 9.36
CA THR A 434 1.43 46.78 8.66
C THR A 434 1.48 46.74 7.14
N VAL A 435 0.38 46.33 6.49
CA VAL A 435 0.11 46.80 5.12
C VAL A 435 -0.69 48.10 5.22
N ASP A 436 -0.03 49.22 4.95
CA ASP A 436 -0.65 50.55 4.95
C ASP A 436 -1.84 50.59 3.98
N THR A 437 -3.03 50.63 4.56
CA THR A 437 -4.33 50.65 3.86
C THR A 437 -4.64 52.01 3.20
N THR A 438 -3.71 52.97 3.20
CA THR A 438 -3.94 54.29 2.58
C THR A 438 -3.64 54.39 1.08
N ILE A 439 -3.14 53.33 0.44
CA ILE A 439 -3.08 53.22 -1.04
C ILE A 439 -4.44 52.81 -1.65
N PHE A 440 -5.52 52.75 -0.86
CA PHE A 440 -6.88 52.42 -1.34
C PHE A 440 -7.68 53.58 -1.95
N LEU A 441 -7.08 54.76 -2.19
CA LEU A 441 -7.76 55.90 -2.82
C LEU A 441 -7.56 55.93 -4.33
N CYS A 442 -8.00 54.86 -5.01
CA CYS A 442 -8.37 54.96 -6.42
C CYS A 442 -9.34 53.87 -6.88
N LEU A 443 -10.28 53.41 -6.05
CA LEU A 443 -11.41 52.60 -6.52
C LEU A 443 -12.69 52.95 -5.76
N ALA A 444 -13.54 53.77 -6.39
CA ALA A 444 -14.97 53.68 -6.21
C ALA A 444 -15.50 52.82 -7.37
N GLY A 445 -16.07 51.65 -7.05
CA GLY A 445 -16.72 50.78 -8.02
C GLY A 445 -16.48 49.30 -7.75
N GLU A 446 -17.20 48.76 -6.77
CA GLU A 446 -17.78 47.42 -6.67
C GLU A 446 -16.91 46.13 -6.74
N HIS A 447 -17.22 45.23 -5.79
CA HIS A 447 -16.90 43.80 -5.63
C HIS A 447 -15.51 43.42 -5.06
N THR A 448 -15.37 43.17 -3.74
CA THR A 448 -15.65 41.96 -2.93
C THR A 448 -14.76 40.74 -3.20
N GLN A 449 -13.87 40.49 -2.23
CA GLN A 449 -13.38 39.18 -1.74
C GLN A 449 -12.24 38.49 -2.54
N ILE A 450 -10.99 38.86 -2.20
CA ILE A 450 -9.73 38.07 -2.23
C ILE A 450 -9.58 37.04 -3.37
N PRO A 451 -9.14 37.44 -4.59
CA PRO A 451 -8.21 36.57 -5.34
C PRO A 451 -7.26 37.29 -6.34
N SER A 452 -7.13 38.62 -6.33
CA SER A 452 -6.46 39.36 -7.42
C SER A 452 -5.01 39.80 -7.16
N PHE A 453 -4.46 39.63 -5.96
CA PHE A 453 -3.03 39.93 -5.69
C PHE A 453 -2.09 38.81 -6.18
N ILE A 454 -2.52 37.54 -6.08
CA ILE A 454 -1.69 36.35 -6.40
C ILE A 454 -1.45 36.22 -7.91
N LYS A 455 -2.42 36.60 -8.75
CA LYS A 455 -2.25 36.60 -10.23
C LYS A 455 -1.26 37.65 -10.75
N GLN A 456 -0.80 38.59 -9.93
CA GLN A 456 0.12 39.66 -10.35
C GLN A 456 1.61 39.38 -10.00
N LEU A 457 1.91 38.21 -9.40
CA LEU A 457 3.27 37.81 -9.00
C LEU A 457 3.98 36.83 -9.95
N GLY A 458 3.38 36.50 -11.10
CA GLY A 458 4.09 35.92 -12.27
C GLY A 458 5.15 34.86 -11.95
N LEU A 459 4.80 33.85 -11.16
CA LEU A 459 5.73 32.82 -10.73
C LEU A 459 6.13 31.94 -11.93
N THR A 460 7.43 31.88 -12.21
CA THR A 460 8.03 30.88 -13.10
C THR A 460 9.25 30.35 -12.37
N MET A 461 9.20 29.09 -11.93
CA MET A 461 10.32 28.43 -11.27
C MET A 461 11.08 27.57 -12.26
N ILE A 462 12.41 27.72 -12.26
CA ILE A 462 13.34 26.89 -13.02
C ILE A 462 14.30 26.28 -12.00
N PHE A 463 14.34 24.95 -11.93
CA PHE A 463 15.36 24.21 -11.18
C PHE A 463 16.73 24.41 -11.84
N LEU A 464 17.74 24.84 -11.07
CA LEU A 464 19.14 24.66 -11.42
C LEU A 464 19.78 23.77 -10.37
N ALA A 465 19.75 22.45 -10.61
CA ALA A 465 20.63 21.52 -9.90
C ALA A 465 22.08 21.89 -10.21
N VAL A 466 22.81 22.40 -9.21
CA VAL A 466 24.25 22.61 -9.32
C VAL A 466 24.95 21.35 -8.85
N TRP A 467 25.45 20.57 -9.80
CA TRP A 467 26.57 19.66 -9.55
C TRP A 467 27.86 20.47 -9.31
N GLY A 468 28.59 20.19 -8.22
CA GLY A 468 30.05 20.41 -8.20
C GLY A 468 30.74 20.87 -6.91
N SER A 469 31.13 19.89 -6.08
CA SER A 469 32.48 19.68 -5.51
C SER A 469 33.12 20.68 -4.53
N MET A 470 33.43 20.20 -3.31
CA MET A 470 34.75 20.36 -2.69
C MET A 470 35.17 19.07 -1.95
N ALA A 471 35.87 18.18 -2.66
CA ALA A 471 36.95 17.37 -2.10
C ALA A 471 37.92 17.02 -3.25
N GLN A 472 39.21 17.35 -3.10
CA GLN A 472 40.23 17.18 -4.15
C GLN A 472 40.90 15.78 -4.16
N PRO A 473 41.94 15.50 -4.97
CA PRO A 473 41.91 14.52 -6.06
C PRO A 473 42.67 13.21 -5.74
N VAL A 474 42.16 12.07 -6.20
CA VAL A 474 42.92 10.81 -6.27
C VAL A 474 42.77 10.22 -7.68
N PRO A 475 43.86 9.75 -8.33
CA PRO A 475 43.90 9.55 -9.77
C PRO A 475 43.37 8.17 -10.21
N ALA A 476 42.87 8.14 -11.45
CA ALA A 476 42.78 7.02 -12.38
C ALA A 476 42.12 5.70 -11.89
N VAL A 477 40.83 5.56 -12.27
CA VAL A 477 40.10 4.35 -12.70
C VAL A 477 40.72 2.99 -12.34
N LEU A 478 40.12 2.35 -11.31
CA LEU A 478 40.02 0.90 -11.10
C LEU A 478 38.60 0.61 -10.53
N PRO A 479 38.01 -0.59 -10.73
CA PRO A 479 36.57 -0.85 -10.55
C PRO A 479 36.15 -0.84 -9.07
N ARG A 480 34.86 -0.53 -8.84
CA ARG A 480 34.18 -0.31 -7.55
C ARG A 480 34.21 -1.61 -6.69
N GLU A 481 34.87 -1.58 -5.53
CA GLU A 481 34.84 -2.63 -4.50
C GLU A 481 33.59 -2.49 -3.62
N GLY A 482 32.98 -3.62 -3.21
CA GLY A 482 32.12 -3.68 -2.03
C GLY A 482 30.76 -4.37 -2.17
N GLN A 483 30.33 -4.76 -3.37
CA GLN A 483 29.09 -5.53 -3.54
C GLN A 483 29.37 -7.01 -3.32
N VAL A 484 28.80 -7.59 -2.26
CA VAL A 484 28.92 -9.01 -1.92
C VAL A 484 27.58 -9.73 -2.15
N PHE A 485 27.66 -10.99 -2.59
CA PHE A 485 26.52 -11.82 -2.94
C PHE A 485 26.45 -13.05 -2.03
N TYR A 486 25.26 -13.43 -1.58
CA TYR A 486 25.03 -14.55 -0.66
C TYR A 486 23.80 -15.37 -1.09
N PRO A 487 23.75 -16.69 -0.83
CA PRO A 487 22.62 -17.53 -1.22
C PRO A 487 21.38 -17.24 -0.36
N ASP A 488 20.23 -17.11 -1.01
CA ASP A 488 18.94 -16.92 -0.34
C ASP A 488 18.25 -18.28 -0.15
N TRP A 489 18.25 -18.75 1.09
CA TRP A 489 17.62 -20.03 1.47
C TRP A 489 16.19 -19.85 1.97
N ASP A 490 15.88 -18.69 2.55
CA ASP A 490 14.64 -18.44 3.29
C ASP A 490 13.59 -17.71 2.43
N GLY A 491 14.01 -16.95 1.41
CA GLY A 491 13.11 -16.19 0.54
C GLY A 491 12.53 -16.96 -0.65
N GLN A 492 12.79 -18.27 -0.78
CA GLN A 492 12.37 -19.12 -1.91
C GLN A 492 12.75 -18.59 -3.31
N THR A 493 13.61 -17.57 -3.43
CA THR A 493 13.92 -16.93 -4.72
C THR A 493 14.82 -17.77 -5.63
N GLY A 494 15.51 -18.78 -5.07
CA GLY A 494 16.39 -19.68 -5.83
C GLY A 494 17.62 -19.00 -6.45
N THR A 495 18.05 -17.87 -5.91
CA THR A 495 19.19 -17.08 -6.41
C THR A 495 20.05 -16.52 -5.28
N CYS A 496 21.24 -16.02 -5.60
CA CYS A 496 22.01 -15.22 -4.65
C CYS A 496 21.57 -13.75 -4.64
N LEU A 497 21.45 -13.17 -3.44
CA LEU A 497 21.05 -11.78 -3.19
C LEU A 497 22.26 -10.89 -2.86
N SER A 498 22.05 -9.57 -2.96
CA SER A 498 23.06 -8.54 -2.68
C SER A 498 22.44 -7.24 -2.16
N ASP A 499 21.33 -7.39 -1.43
CA ASP A 499 20.54 -6.31 -0.83
C ASP A 499 21.09 -5.85 0.54
N GLY A 500 22.06 -6.57 1.10
CA GLY A 500 22.68 -6.25 2.40
C GLY A 500 21.99 -6.90 3.61
N ASN A 501 20.95 -7.70 3.37
CA ASN A 501 20.12 -8.32 4.39
C ASN A 501 20.56 -9.74 4.74
N GLN A 502 21.82 -10.13 4.47
CA GLN A 502 22.26 -11.50 4.74
C GLN A 502 22.08 -11.89 6.21
N PRO A 503 21.62 -13.11 6.50
CA PRO A 503 21.45 -13.62 7.86
C PRO A 503 22.74 -13.49 8.69
N GLN A 504 22.58 -13.29 10.00
CA GLN A 504 23.68 -13.02 10.94
C GLN A 504 24.79 -14.09 10.87
N TYR A 505 24.45 -15.37 10.68
CA TYR A 505 25.43 -16.44 10.57
C TYR A 505 26.32 -16.32 9.31
N MET A 506 25.79 -15.80 8.20
CA MET A 506 26.56 -15.50 6.97
C MET A 506 27.43 -14.25 7.13
N LYS A 507 26.95 -13.25 7.90
CA LYS A 507 27.75 -12.07 8.29
C LYS A 507 28.92 -12.45 9.19
N LYS A 508 28.78 -13.49 10.02
CA LYS A 508 29.80 -13.97 10.95
C LYS A 508 30.89 -14.79 10.26
N ASN A 509 30.58 -15.53 9.20
CA ASN A 509 31.52 -16.38 8.46
C ASN A 509 31.64 -15.97 6.97
N LYS A 510 32.11 -14.74 6.74
CA LYS A 510 32.09 -14.07 5.43
C LYS A 510 32.86 -14.78 4.33
N GLU A 511 33.97 -15.45 4.68
CA GLU A 511 34.84 -16.14 3.71
C GLU A 511 34.18 -17.38 3.09
N GLU A 512 33.12 -17.89 3.72
CA GLU A 512 32.42 -19.09 3.28
C GLU A 512 31.10 -18.77 2.56
N TRP A 513 30.42 -17.67 2.94
CA TRP A 513 29.05 -17.38 2.50
C TRP A 513 28.91 -16.11 1.65
N LEU A 514 29.91 -15.22 1.61
CA LEU A 514 29.86 -13.98 0.85
C LEU A 514 30.85 -14.01 -0.32
N TYR A 515 30.33 -13.75 -1.52
CA TYR A 515 31.07 -13.84 -2.77
C TYR A 515 31.17 -12.48 -3.44
N ASP A 516 32.28 -12.23 -4.11
CA ASP A 516 32.54 -10.95 -4.77
C ASP A 516 31.78 -10.80 -6.11
N SER A 517 31.12 -11.86 -6.58
CA SER A 517 30.28 -11.82 -7.77
C SER A 517 29.07 -12.74 -7.67
N LEU A 518 27.95 -12.28 -8.25
CA LEU A 518 26.73 -13.07 -8.42
C LEU A 518 27.02 -14.38 -9.13
N GLU A 519 27.89 -14.36 -10.15
CA GLU A 519 28.22 -15.52 -10.96
C GLU A 519 28.98 -16.58 -10.15
N GLU A 520 29.89 -16.19 -9.26
CA GLU A 520 30.61 -17.14 -8.39
C GLU A 520 29.72 -17.71 -7.28
N CYS A 521 28.87 -16.89 -6.67
CA CYS A 521 27.87 -17.35 -5.69
C CYS A 521 26.90 -18.35 -6.34
N CYS A 522 26.36 -18.00 -7.52
CA CYS A 522 25.49 -18.87 -8.28
C CYS A 522 26.22 -20.08 -8.84
N GLU A 523 27.49 -20.03 -9.23
CA GLU A 523 28.23 -21.23 -9.65
C GLU A 523 28.52 -22.19 -8.50
N ARG A 524 28.70 -21.67 -7.29
CA ARG A 524 29.04 -22.44 -6.09
C ARG A 524 27.83 -23.14 -5.47
N TYR A 525 26.68 -22.46 -5.42
CA TYR A 525 25.47 -23.00 -4.78
C TYR A 525 24.33 -23.30 -5.76
N TYR A 526 24.37 -22.74 -6.97
CA TYR A 526 23.27 -22.81 -7.95
C TYR A 526 23.72 -23.19 -9.37
N GLY A 527 24.89 -23.80 -9.56
CA GLY A 527 25.47 -24.07 -10.89
C GLY A 527 25.69 -25.55 -11.19
N ARG A 528 25.52 -26.07 -12.42
CA ARG A 528 24.58 -25.84 -13.53
C ARG A 528 24.77 -27.03 -14.49
N ASP A 529 23.72 -27.59 -15.05
CA ASP A 529 23.75 -28.16 -16.41
C ASP A 529 22.52 -27.76 -17.23
N ALA A 530 22.61 -28.00 -18.54
CA ALA A 530 22.31 -27.04 -19.60
C ALA A 530 20.83 -26.80 -19.98
N ALA A 531 19.87 -26.98 -19.07
CA ALA A 531 18.46 -26.75 -19.36
C ALA A 531 17.69 -25.93 -18.29
N GLY A 532 18.25 -25.68 -17.10
CA GLY A 532 17.75 -24.63 -16.19
C GLY A 532 16.27 -24.75 -15.78
N VAL A 533 15.80 -25.94 -15.43
CA VAL A 533 14.48 -26.15 -14.81
C VAL A 533 14.58 -27.32 -13.82
N ASP A 534 13.95 -27.24 -12.65
CA ASP A 534 13.82 -28.35 -11.67
C ASP A 534 12.95 -29.47 -12.25
N VAL A 535 13.58 -30.36 -13.03
CA VAL A 535 12.92 -31.47 -13.74
C VAL A 535 13.62 -32.79 -13.49
N CYS A 536 12.85 -33.87 -13.46
CA CYS A 536 13.41 -35.22 -13.47
C CYS A 536 13.85 -35.57 -14.89
N VAL A 537 15.09 -36.05 -15.05
CA VAL A 537 15.63 -36.43 -16.37
C VAL A 537 15.81 -37.95 -16.47
N ARG A 538 15.57 -38.52 -17.66
CA ARG A 538 15.67 -39.96 -17.87
C ARG A 538 17.11 -40.40 -18.06
N ASP A 539 17.47 -41.53 -17.45
CA ASP A 539 18.71 -42.25 -17.77
C ASP A 539 18.63 -42.81 -19.20
N CYS A 540 19.46 -42.27 -20.09
CA CYS A 540 19.55 -42.73 -21.47
C CYS A 540 20.90 -42.44 -22.12
N SER A 541 21.24 -43.23 -23.14
CA SER A 541 22.45 -43.01 -23.94
C SER A 541 22.34 -41.70 -24.72
N THR A 542 23.36 -40.86 -24.62
CA THR A 542 23.45 -39.49 -25.15
C THR A 542 23.36 -39.32 -26.68
N ASP A 543 22.98 -40.37 -27.42
CA ASP A 543 22.81 -40.38 -28.88
C ASP A 543 21.36 -40.11 -29.33
N THR A 544 20.45 -39.77 -28.41
CA THR A 544 19.05 -39.46 -28.73
C THR A 544 18.77 -37.97 -28.59
N ALA A 545 18.14 -37.36 -29.61
CA ALA A 545 17.69 -35.97 -29.63
C ALA A 545 16.41 -35.77 -28.77
N ASP A 546 16.39 -36.38 -27.59
CA ASP A 546 15.30 -36.38 -26.63
C ASP A 546 15.67 -35.40 -25.50
N SER A 547 14.89 -34.32 -25.37
CA SER A 547 15.14 -33.26 -24.40
C SER A 547 14.90 -33.70 -22.95
N SER A 548 14.22 -34.83 -22.72
CA SER A 548 14.05 -35.41 -21.38
C SER A 548 15.21 -36.36 -21.00
N CYS A 549 16.32 -36.37 -21.73
CA CYS A 549 17.46 -37.29 -21.52
C CYS A 549 18.58 -36.66 -20.70
N GLY A 550 18.83 -37.18 -19.49
CA GLY A 550 19.85 -36.69 -18.55
C GLY A 550 21.23 -37.32 -18.73
N GLY A 551 21.37 -38.29 -19.63
CA GLY A 551 22.59 -39.07 -19.79
C GLY A 551 22.64 -40.31 -18.90
N ILE A 552 23.72 -41.09 -19.01
CA ILE A 552 23.88 -42.32 -18.24
C ILE A 552 24.42 -41.98 -16.85
N VAL A 553 23.70 -42.41 -15.81
CA VAL A 553 24.11 -42.20 -14.42
C VAL A 553 25.30 -43.12 -14.09
N GLU A 554 26.49 -42.53 -13.88
CA GLU A 554 27.73 -43.27 -13.56
C GLU A 554 27.98 -43.42 -12.04
N ASP A 555 27.23 -42.71 -11.20
CA ASP A 555 27.32 -42.76 -9.74
C ASP A 555 26.17 -43.59 -9.12
N ASN A 556 26.53 -44.63 -8.37
CA ASN A 556 25.57 -45.56 -7.75
C ASN A 556 24.80 -44.97 -6.55
N SER A 557 25.07 -43.73 -6.15
CA SER A 557 24.38 -43.05 -5.06
C SER A 557 23.14 -42.25 -5.51
N VAL A 558 22.92 -42.12 -6.82
CA VAL A 558 21.75 -41.42 -7.38
C VAL A 558 20.54 -42.37 -7.40
N PRO A 559 19.42 -42.03 -6.73
CA PRO A 559 18.20 -42.83 -6.78
C PRO A 559 17.57 -42.76 -8.18
N LEU A 560 17.15 -43.92 -8.70
CA LEU A 560 16.45 -44.04 -9.97
C LEU A 560 15.00 -44.45 -9.72
N TYR A 561 14.08 -43.78 -10.40
CA TYR A 561 12.64 -43.98 -10.28
C TYR A 561 12.05 -44.52 -11.59
N GLU A 562 10.96 -45.27 -11.52
CA GLU A 562 10.37 -45.94 -12.69
C GLU A 562 9.53 -44.97 -13.56
N SER A 563 9.18 -43.79 -13.03
CA SER A 563 8.44 -42.75 -13.76
C SER A 563 8.85 -41.33 -13.31
N ALA A 564 8.56 -40.34 -14.18
CA ALA A 564 8.77 -38.93 -13.88
C ALA A 564 7.91 -38.45 -12.70
N GLU A 565 6.67 -38.93 -12.61
CA GLU A 565 5.72 -38.58 -11.54
C GLU A 565 6.20 -39.07 -10.16
N GLU A 566 6.75 -40.29 -10.11
CA GLU A 566 7.32 -40.87 -8.88
C GLU A 566 8.62 -40.16 -8.46
N CYS A 567 9.45 -39.78 -9.43
CA CYS A 567 10.65 -38.95 -9.19
C CYS A 567 10.29 -37.55 -8.64
N CYS A 568 9.30 -36.88 -9.26
CA CYS A 568 8.84 -35.55 -8.84
C CYS A 568 8.22 -35.59 -7.45
N THR A 569 7.39 -36.59 -7.14
CA THR A 569 6.73 -36.71 -5.83
C THR A 569 7.73 -36.99 -4.70
N GLU A 570 8.75 -37.82 -4.95
CA GLU A 570 9.67 -38.29 -3.90
C GLU A 570 10.88 -37.36 -3.67
N GLN A 571 11.26 -36.53 -4.64
CA GLN A 571 12.40 -35.61 -4.52
C GLN A 571 12.00 -34.13 -4.46
N TYR A 572 10.86 -33.78 -5.04
CA TYR A 572 10.38 -32.40 -5.15
C TYR A 572 8.96 -32.28 -4.60
N GLY A 573 8.72 -32.84 -3.40
CA GLY A 573 7.40 -32.81 -2.74
C GLY A 573 6.88 -31.41 -2.35
N TRP A 574 7.72 -30.38 -2.52
CA TRP A 574 7.38 -28.97 -2.37
C TRP A 574 6.97 -28.28 -3.69
N ILE A 575 7.09 -28.98 -4.84
CA ILE A 575 6.60 -28.53 -6.15
C ILE A 575 5.35 -29.33 -6.49
N ASP A 576 4.34 -28.67 -7.08
CA ASP A 576 3.19 -29.36 -7.63
C ASP A 576 3.62 -30.49 -8.59
N THR A 577 3.21 -31.71 -8.26
CA THR A 577 3.64 -32.93 -8.97
C THR A 577 3.27 -32.87 -10.46
N GLU A 578 2.16 -32.23 -10.82
CA GLU A 578 1.71 -32.10 -12.20
C GLU A 578 2.60 -31.11 -12.98
N LEU A 579 2.98 -29.98 -12.37
CA LEU A 579 3.91 -29.00 -12.94
C LEU A 579 5.32 -29.57 -13.17
N CYS A 580 5.88 -30.29 -12.18
CA CYS A 580 7.18 -30.97 -12.31
C CYS A 580 7.14 -32.04 -13.41
N THR A 581 6.05 -32.80 -13.50
CA THR A 581 5.87 -33.84 -14.52
C THR A 581 5.68 -33.24 -15.93
N LEU A 582 4.98 -32.12 -16.04
CA LEU A 582 4.79 -31.37 -17.30
C LEU A 582 6.10 -30.82 -17.83
N ARG A 583 6.91 -30.20 -16.96
CA ARG A 583 8.24 -29.69 -17.32
C ARG A 583 9.21 -30.82 -17.68
N THR A 584 9.05 -32.00 -17.07
CA THR A 584 9.81 -33.21 -17.38
C THR A 584 9.43 -33.84 -18.74
N THR A 585 8.17 -33.72 -19.18
CA THR A 585 7.66 -34.42 -20.38
C THR A 585 7.62 -33.56 -21.64
N VAL A 586 7.82 -32.23 -21.52
CA VAL A 586 7.82 -31.23 -22.61
C VAL A 586 6.71 -31.51 -23.62
N THR A 587 5.47 -31.56 -23.15
CA THR A 587 4.31 -31.49 -24.02
C THR A 587 3.87 -30.04 -24.15
N SER A 588 3.95 -29.52 -25.37
CA SER A 588 3.65 -28.14 -25.75
C SER A 588 2.17 -27.80 -25.55
N ASP A 589 1.82 -27.22 -24.41
CA ASP A 589 0.55 -26.50 -24.24
C ASP A 589 0.88 -25.04 -23.94
N VAL A 590 0.47 -24.17 -24.86
CA VAL A 590 0.70 -22.71 -24.79
C VAL A 590 -0.18 -22.15 -23.68
N ARG A 591 0.44 -21.52 -22.67
CA ARG A 591 -0.24 -20.80 -21.58
C ARG A 591 0.19 -19.34 -21.53
N TYR A 592 -0.59 -18.50 -20.87
CA TYR A 592 -0.44 -17.04 -20.84
C TYR A 592 -0.31 -16.52 -19.41
N TRP A 593 0.57 -15.54 -19.19
CA TRP A 593 0.69 -14.79 -17.94
C TRP A 593 0.45 -13.29 -18.14
N ALA A 594 0.05 -12.58 -17.10
CA ALA A 594 -0.31 -11.17 -17.18
C ALA A 594 0.87 -10.21 -17.01
N ASP A 595 1.17 -9.43 -18.04
CA ASP A 595 2.03 -8.25 -17.97
C ASP A 595 1.16 -7.05 -17.56
N LYS A 596 1.01 -6.87 -16.23
CA LYS A 596 0.15 -5.85 -15.61
C LYS A 596 0.61 -4.41 -15.91
N VAL A 597 1.87 -4.21 -16.30
CA VAL A 597 2.41 -2.88 -16.62
C VAL A 597 1.98 -2.46 -18.03
N ASP A 598 2.03 -3.38 -18.99
CA ASP A 598 1.65 -3.13 -20.37
C ASP A 598 0.17 -3.47 -20.68
N GLY A 599 -0.56 -4.06 -19.73
CA GLY A 599 -1.98 -4.37 -19.85
C GLY A 599 -2.28 -5.49 -20.85
N LYS A 600 -1.44 -6.53 -20.90
CA LYS A 600 -1.54 -7.64 -21.86
C LYS A 600 -1.17 -8.99 -21.24
N CYS A 601 -1.73 -10.06 -21.79
CA CYS A 601 -1.36 -11.43 -21.48
C CYS A 601 -0.35 -11.96 -22.50
N VAL A 602 0.75 -12.52 -22.01
CA VAL A 602 1.93 -12.89 -22.79
C VAL A 602 2.08 -14.41 -22.84
N ASP A 603 2.32 -14.93 -24.04
CA ASP A 603 2.58 -16.36 -24.28
C ASP A 603 3.88 -16.80 -23.58
N ASP A 604 3.73 -17.68 -22.59
CA ASP A 604 4.82 -18.18 -21.75
C ASP A 604 5.85 -19.00 -22.55
N SER A 605 5.44 -19.59 -23.67
CA SER A 605 6.37 -20.32 -24.55
C SER A 605 7.30 -19.39 -25.35
N VAL A 606 6.91 -18.13 -25.50
CA VAL A 606 7.65 -17.11 -26.28
C VAL A 606 8.43 -16.17 -25.37
N THR A 607 7.80 -15.73 -24.28
CA THR A 607 8.43 -14.88 -23.27
C THR A 607 8.16 -15.50 -21.90
N PRO A 608 8.97 -16.47 -21.47
CA PRO A 608 8.76 -17.16 -20.21
C PRO A 608 8.83 -16.17 -19.05
N THR A 609 7.85 -16.23 -18.14
CA THR A 609 7.96 -15.51 -16.87
C THR A 609 9.15 -16.06 -16.08
N LYS A 610 9.94 -15.16 -15.49
CA LYS A 610 11.05 -15.53 -14.59
C LYS A 610 10.61 -15.67 -13.14
N ASP A 611 9.40 -15.19 -12.85
CA ASP A 611 8.77 -15.24 -11.55
C ASP A 611 7.86 -16.47 -11.51
N LEU A 612 8.18 -17.40 -10.59
CA LEU A 612 7.51 -18.69 -10.44
C LEU A 612 6.18 -18.59 -9.68
N SER A 613 5.88 -17.44 -9.06
CA SER A 613 4.59 -17.17 -8.40
C SER A 613 3.48 -16.77 -9.38
N VAL A 614 3.83 -16.51 -10.64
CA VAL A 614 2.91 -16.01 -11.66
C VAL A 614 1.96 -17.12 -12.14
N ILE A 615 0.66 -16.85 -12.02
CA ILE A 615 -0.41 -17.75 -12.45
C ILE A 615 -0.47 -17.82 -13.98
N LEU A 616 -0.50 -19.04 -14.53
CA LEU A 616 -0.58 -19.31 -15.96
C LEU A 616 -1.99 -19.77 -16.36
N TYR A 617 -2.54 -19.13 -17.40
CA TYR A 617 -3.87 -19.42 -17.91
C TYR A 617 -3.82 -20.11 -19.27
N ASP A 618 -4.80 -20.96 -19.54
CA ASP A 618 -4.90 -21.68 -20.81
C ASP A 618 -5.31 -20.78 -21.98
N THR A 619 -5.98 -19.66 -21.71
CA THR A 619 -6.41 -18.70 -22.73
C THR A 619 -6.06 -17.25 -22.37
N ILE A 620 -5.88 -16.42 -23.40
CA ILE A 620 -5.70 -14.96 -23.24
C ILE A 620 -6.91 -14.33 -22.53
N SER A 621 -8.12 -14.82 -22.83
CA SER A 621 -9.38 -14.35 -22.25
C SER A 621 -9.40 -14.59 -20.72
N ASP A 622 -9.08 -15.81 -20.28
CA ASP A 622 -9.03 -16.13 -18.85
C ASP A 622 -7.95 -15.33 -18.12
N CYS A 623 -6.78 -15.14 -18.73
CA CYS A 623 -5.72 -14.30 -18.16
C CYS A 623 -6.16 -12.83 -18.05
N CYS A 624 -6.78 -12.28 -19.09
CA CYS A 624 -7.22 -10.89 -19.12
C CYS A 624 -8.30 -10.59 -18.07
N THR A 625 -9.28 -11.49 -17.92
CA THR A 625 -10.40 -11.31 -16.98
C THR A 625 -9.95 -11.44 -15.53
N ASN A 626 -9.02 -12.34 -15.22
CA ASN A 626 -8.62 -12.60 -13.83
C ASN A 626 -7.50 -11.65 -13.34
N GLU A 627 -6.55 -11.28 -14.19
CA GLU A 627 -5.33 -10.58 -13.74
C GLU A 627 -5.22 -9.11 -14.17
N ILE A 628 -6.01 -8.67 -15.17
CA ILE A 628 -5.94 -7.30 -15.72
C ILE A 628 -7.32 -6.65 -15.62
N GLN A 629 -7.81 -6.48 -14.39
CA GLN A 629 -9.15 -5.98 -14.09
C GLN A 629 -9.35 -4.48 -14.44
N TRP A 630 -8.28 -3.72 -14.58
CA TRP A 630 -8.32 -2.29 -14.96
C TRP A 630 -8.45 -2.07 -16.48
N LEU A 631 -8.51 -3.13 -17.29
CA LEU A 631 -8.78 -3.10 -18.73
C LEU A 631 -9.90 -4.09 -19.07
N SER A 632 -10.84 -3.71 -19.94
CA SER A 632 -11.83 -4.67 -20.43
C SER A 632 -11.19 -5.88 -21.11
N GLU A 633 -11.81 -7.07 -20.95
CA GLU A 633 -11.34 -8.33 -21.53
C GLU A 633 -11.02 -8.20 -23.03
N ASN A 634 -11.88 -7.51 -23.79
CA ASN A 634 -11.70 -7.28 -25.22
C ASN A 634 -10.47 -6.38 -25.49
N SER A 635 -10.26 -5.33 -24.70
CA SER A 635 -9.11 -4.43 -24.84
C SER A 635 -7.79 -5.11 -24.50
N CYS A 636 -7.76 -5.88 -23.42
CA CYS A 636 -6.62 -6.70 -23.04
C CYS A 636 -6.35 -7.79 -24.09
N THR A 637 -7.38 -8.46 -24.61
CA THR A 637 -7.22 -9.49 -25.64
C THR A 637 -6.66 -8.90 -26.94
N VAL A 638 -7.09 -7.70 -27.34
CA VAL A 638 -6.53 -6.99 -28.51
C VAL A 638 -5.08 -6.57 -28.26
N ALA A 639 -4.74 -6.10 -27.05
CA ALA A 639 -3.38 -5.76 -26.66
C ALA A 639 -2.44 -6.99 -26.69
N SER A 640 -2.92 -8.12 -26.17
CA SER A 640 -2.21 -9.41 -26.11
C SER A 640 -1.93 -10.02 -27.48
N ASN A 641 -2.81 -9.75 -28.46
CA ASN A 641 -2.62 -10.17 -29.86
C ASN A 641 -1.80 -9.17 -30.70
N SER A 642 -1.38 -8.05 -30.12
CA SER A 642 -0.62 -7.00 -30.78
C SER A 642 0.87 -7.12 -30.53
N THR A 643 1.69 -6.63 -31.47
CA THR A 643 3.15 -6.54 -31.33
C THR A 643 3.62 -5.17 -30.81
N ALA A 644 2.68 -4.32 -30.40
CA ALA A 644 2.95 -2.97 -29.91
C ALA A 644 3.22 -2.96 -28.40
N THR A 645 4.13 -2.09 -27.95
CA THR A 645 4.61 -2.01 -26.55
C THR A 645 3.80 -1.06 -25.66
N THR A 646 2.64 -0.57 -26.13
CA THR A 646 1.67 0.26 -25.37
C THR A 646 0.32 0.20 -26.09
N TYR A 647 -0.78 0.12 -25.34
CA TYR A 647 -2.16 0.10 -25.89
C TYR A 647 -2.45 1.39 -26.67
N ALA A 648 -2.87 1.28 -27.94
CA ALA A 648 -3.00 2.41 -28.86
C ALA A 648 -4.45 2.87 -29.09
N GLY A 649 -5.44 2.27 -28.40
CA GLY A 649 -6.87 2.39 -28.69
C GLY A 649 -7.30 1.56 -29.90
N THR A 650 -8.60 1.29 -30.03
CA THR A 650 -9.21 0.52 -31.14
C THR A 650 -9.18 1.28 -32.47
N GLY A 651 -9.01 2.61 -32.43
CA GLY A 651 -9.04 3.48 -33.60
C GLY A 651 -10.43 3.68 -34.20
N LYS A 652 -11.48 3.19 -33.56
CA LYS A 652 -12.89 3.50 -33.87
C LYS A 652 -13.28 4.85 -33.26
N TYR A 653 -14.44 5.37 -33.65
CA TYR A 653 -14.96 6.67 -33.18
C TYR A 653 -16.11 6.46 -32.19
N TYR A 654 -16.11 7.21 -31.09
CA TYR A 654 -17.20 7.23 -30.11
C TYR A 654 -17.63 8.68 -29.83
N ILE A 655 -18.80 8.86 -29.20
CA ILE A 655 -19.30 10.19 -28.84
C ILE A 655 -18.74 10.56 -27.47
N ASN A 656 -17.90 11.59 -27.39
CA ASN A 656 -17.54 12.21 -26.13
C ASN A 656 -18.65 13.21 -25.76
N TRP A 657 -19.48 12.84 -24.80
CA TRP A 657 -20.62 13.64 -24.35
C TRP A 657 -20.23 14.89 -23.57
N THR A 658 -19.05 14.90 -22.94
CA THR A 658 -18.49 16.06 -22.23
C THR A 658 -18.09 17.18 -23.19
N GLU A 659 -17.57 16.80 -24.36
CA GLU A 659 -17.15 17.76 -25.40
C GLU A 659 -18.20 17.93 -26.52
N GLU A 660 -19.30 17.16 -26.48
CA GLU A 660 -20.34 17.06 -27.51
C GLU A 660 -19.79 16.77 -28.92
N LEU A 661 -18.74 15.93 -29.01
CA LEU A 661 -18.02 15.65 -30.24
C LEU A 661 -17.79 14.16 -30.45
N CYS A 662 -17.81 13.73 -31.72
CA CYS A 662 -17.26 12.43 -32.07
C CYS A 662 -15.74 12.48 -32.04
N VAL A 663 -15.14 11.60 -31.27
CA VAL A 663 -13.69 11.50 -31.07
C VAL A 663 -13.23 10.09 -31.35
N LYS A 664 -11.95 9.96 -31.68
CA LYS A 664 -11.31 8.68 -31.99
C LYS A 664 -10.73 8.08 -30.72
N ASP A 665 -10.99 6.80 -30.53
CA ASP A 665 -10.37 5.98 -29.49
C ASP A 665 -8.88 5.77 -29.80
N CYS A 666 -8.06 6.58 -29.15
CA CYS A 666 -6.61 6.55 -29.24
C CYS A 666 -5.95 7.30 -28.08
N VAL A 667 -4.65 7.08 -27.91
CA VAL A 667 -3.84 7.75 -26.88
C VAL A 667 -3.33 9.12 -27.32
N THR A 668 -2.94 9.26 -28.61
CA THR A 668 -2.46 10.55 -29.16
C THR A 668 -2.79 10.68 -30.66
N GLY A 669 -3.07 11.91 -31.12
CA GLY A 669 -3.35 12.20 -32.54
C GLY A 669 -4.35 13.34 -32.75
N ALA A 670 -4.54 13.78 -34.00
CA ALA A 670 -5.63 14.69 -34.35
C ALA A 670 -6.96 13.92 -34.34
N GLY A 671 -8.02 14.54 -33.79
CA GLY A 671 -9.32 13.89 -33.59
C GLY A 671 -9.35 12.85 -32.45
N CYS A 672 -8.30 12.80 -31.63
CA CYS A 672 -8.13 11.81 -30.57
C CYS A 672 -8.82 12.25 -29.27
N GLY A 673 -9.70 11.41 -28.73
CA GLY A 673 -10.51 11.72 -27.55
C GLY A 673 -10.02 11.14 -26.23
N GLY A 674 -8.89 10.40 -26.27
CA GLY A 674 -8.53 9.48 -25.21
C GLY A 674 -9.15 8.10 -25.43
N LEU A 675 -8.78 7.16 -24.56
CA LEU A 675 -9.31 5.80 -24.61
C LEU A 675 -10.81 5.81 -24.30
N ALA A 676 -11.57 4.98 -25.02
CA ALA A 676 -13.00 4.85 -24.77
C ALA A 676 -13.25 4.38 -23.32
N PRO A 677 -14.20 5.00 -22.57
CA PRO A 677 -14.56 4.56 -21.22
C PRO A 677 -15.10 3.13 -21.17
N ASP A 678 -14.96 2.45 -20.04
CA ASP A 678 -15.20 1.00 -19.91
C ASP A 678 -16.65 0.56 -20.18
N TYR A 679 -17.63 1.46 -20.07
CA TYR A 679 -19.03 1.19 -20.41
C TYR A 679 -19.35 1.28 -21.92
N MET A 680 -18.39 1.65 -22.77
CA MET A 680 -18.57 1.74 -24.24
C MET A 680 -18.13 0.47 -24.97
N ASP A 681 -19.07 -0.45 -25.18
CA ASP A 681 -18.89 -1.65 -26.01
C ASP A 681 -18.82 -1.33 -27.52
N GLU A 682 -18.31 -2.27 -28.34
CA GLU A 682 -18.15 -2.17 -29.80
C GLU A 682 -19.44 -1.76 -30.53
N ASN A 683 -20.61 -2.03 -29.94
CA ASN A 683 -21.92 -1.64 -30.48
C ASN A 683 -22.16 -0.12 -30.48
N TYR A 684 -21.42 0.63 -29.67
CA TYR A 684 -21.48 2.10 -29.55
C TYR A 684 -20.25 2.79 -30.16
N MET A 685 -19.42 2.04 -30.87
CA MET A 685 -18.24 2.53 -31.58
C MET A 685 -18.42 2.42 -33.09
N TYR A 686 -17.92 3.41 -33.83
CA TYR A 686 -18.16 3.55 -35.25
C TYR A 686 -16.88 3.51 -36.07
N ASP A 687 -16.90 2.82 -37.20
CA ASP A 687 -15.74 2.69 -38.11
C ASP A 687 -15.35 4.00 -38.82
N SER A 688 -16.18 5.05 -38.70
CA SER A 688 -15.89 6.36 -39.29
C SER A 688 -16.51 7.51 -38.51
N ALA A 689 -15.82 8.65 -38.49
CA ALA A 689 -16.33 9.91 -37.96
C ALA A 689 -17.71 10.28 -38.55
N SER A 690 -17.97 9.98 -39.83
CA SER A 690 -19.28 10.25 -40.43
C SER A 690 -20.40 9.39 -39.86
N ALA A 691 -20.14 8.13 -39.52
CA ALA A 691 -21.14 7.25 -38.93
C ALA A 691 -21.45 7.68 -37.49
N CYS A 692 -20.42 8.02 -36.71
CA CYS A 692 -20.58 8.59 -35.37
C CYS A 692 -21.36 9.91 -35.39
N CYS A 693 -20.95 10.88 -36.22
CA CYS A 693 -21.57 12.20 -36.30
C CYS A 693 -23.02 12.17 -36.83
N SER A 694 -23.46 11.08 -37.45
CA SER A 694 -24.83 10.94 -37.97
C SER A 694 -25.87 10.64 -36.87
N LEU A 695 -25.44 10.41 -35.63
CA LEU A 695 -26.32 10.17 -34.49
C LEU A 695 -26.58 11.42 -33.64
N MET A 696 -25.83 12.50 -33.88
CA MET A 696 -26.02 13.78 -33.22
C MET A 696 -26.91 14.69 -34.09
N ASP A 697 -28.22 14.48 -34.03
CA ASP A 697 -29.22 15.16 -34.88
C ASP A 697 -29.30 16.68 -34.67
N TRP A 698 -28.68 17.21 -33.61
CA TRP A 698 -28.65 18.63 -33.25
C TRP A 698 -27.36 19.37 -33.64
N ASN A 699 -26.35 18.70 -34.23
CA ASN A 699 -25.05 19.28 -34.60
C ASN A 699 -24.84 19.37 -36.13
N ASP A 700 -24.08 20.36 -36.62
CA ASP A 700 -23.73 20.48 -38.05
C ASP A 700 -22.75 19.35 -38.44
N ILE A 701 -23.26 18.32 -39.11
CA ILE A 701 -22.53 17.08 -39.45
C ILE A 701 -21.15 17.36 -40.11
N PRO A 702 -21.04 18.25 -41.13
CA PRO A 702 -19.74 18.69 -41.66
C PRO A 702 -18.75 19.25 -40.63
N GLU A 703 -19.22 20.01 -39.63
CA GLU A 703 -18.37 20.57 -38.58
C GLU A 703 -17.93 19.49 -37.60
N CYS A 704 -18.83 18.58 -37.21
CA CYS A 704 -18.52 17.41 -36.39
C CYS A 704 -17.44 16.54 -37.05
N ILE A 705 -17.60 16.22 -38.34
CA ILE A 705 -16.61 15.43 -39.09
C ILE A 705 -15.26 16.15 -39.17
N SER A 706 -15.25 17.49 -39.26
CA SER A 706 -14.00 18.27 -39.31
C SER A 706 -13.26 18.34 -37.98
N LYS A 707 -13.94 18.16 -36.84
CA LYS A 707 -13.33 18.13 -35.50
C LYS A 707 -12.90 16.71 -35.11
N ALA A 708 -13.61 15.71 -35.62
CA ALA A 708 -13.35 14.29 -35.39
C ALA A 708 -12.15 13.74 -36.19
N ASN A 709 -11.76 14.38 -37.30
CA ASN A 709 -10.57 14.01 -38.12
C ASN A 709 -9.43 15.01 -37.91
#